data_AF-A0A8J2JE65-F1
#
_entry.id   AF-A0A8J2JE65-F1
#
_cell.length_a   1.000
_cell.length_b   1.000
_cell.length_c   1.000
_cell.angle_alpha   90.00
_cell.angle_beta   90.00
_cell.angle_gamma   90.00
#
_symmetry.space_group_name_H-M   'P 1'
#
loop_
_entity.id
_entity.type
_entity.pdbx_description
1 polymer ?
#
loop_
_entity_poly.entity_id
_entity_poly.type
_entity_poly.pdbx_seq_one_letter_code
_entity_poly.pdbx_strand_id
1 'polypeptide(L)'
;MVLFTMITRLRDSMPLAASMQNDEEYEKSLMEYQQQAKMLFRRLNVQSPERCSIESGSYVFHYFIENEIIYLTLCDKSFSKRLAFSYLEDLAQEFQSQFAKKIHTVTRPYGFIEFDTYIQKARKNILDSRSRRNLSSLNTELQDVQRIMVQNIDDVISRGAVLSELDHKAQNLSILSQKYKKDASYLNLKSAYAKAAAGFVVVFVFILYFWIFSYSSFASYFGVVASRGRKALHIAGIFPINGSEGWQGEQACKTAAIMALEDVNAKIDVLPGYNLHLHWRYSECEPGLGAAIMHELLNKQPYKLILLAGCSTVCSTVAEAAKMWNLIVLCYGASSPALSDRIRFPTLFRTHPSATVQNPTRITLMQKFGWKKVAILQQAEEVFISTVEDLEERCRNVSIEIVTRQSFLTDPNEAIKNLKRQDARIVIGLFNVAVARRVLCEVYKQKLYGKSYVWFFIGWYEDNWFESNLEAEGINCTVEEMRKAAEGHLTTEALMWNQEKNKTTISGLTAEHFQKRLDASLKVDSGRYPEGYPEAPLAYDAVWAVALAFNKTMEKLSQMGRKLEDFNYTNKIIADEIYSAMASTQFMGISGRVAFSSETGDRIALTQVEQLIDGKYVVLGYHDTEMDKLTWYNRERWIGGEIPHDTPKDASYLNLKSPYTKTATCLIVVFVFILYIWIL
;
A
#
# COMPACT_ATOMS: atom_id res chain seq x y z
N MET A 1 -38.49 -6.71 9.32
CA MET A 1 -39.02 -5.66 10.21
C MET A 1 -38.29 -4.35 9.91
N VAL A 2 -38.81 -3.21 10.37
CA VAL A 2 -38.15 -1.90 10.25
C VAL A 2 -37.21 -1.71 11.45
N LEU A 3 -35.94 -1.41 11.18
CA LEU A 3 -34.87 -1.37 12.18
C LEU A 3 -34.63 0.06 12.68
N PHE A 4 -34.44 1.01 11.75
CA PHE A 4 -34.36 2.43 12.07
C PHE A 4 -34.92 3.30 10.95
N THR A 5 -35.22 4.54 11.31
CA THR A 5 -35.72 5.56 10.38
C THR A 5 -35.00 6.89 10.64
N MET A 6 -34.63 7.58 9.56
CA MET A 6 -33.95 8.87 9.59
C MET A 6 -34.60 9.84 8.61
N ILE A 7 -34.77 11.08 9.03
CA ILE A 7 -35.34 12.18 8.24
C ILE A 7 -34.27 13.25 8.11
N THR A 8 -33.96 13.67 6.88
CA THR A 8 -32.92 14.68 6.62
C THR A 8 -33.35 15.68 5.56
N ARG A 9 -32.82 16.90 5.62
CA ARG A 9 -33.04 17.92 4.59
C ARG A 9 -32.14 17.65 3.37
N LEU A 10 -32.70 17.66 2.17
CA LEU A 10 -32.01 17.31 0.91
C LEU A 10 -30.87 18.28 0.57
N ARG A 11 -31.05 19.58 0.82
CA ARG A 11 -30.08 20.62 0.42
C ARG A 11 -28.69 20.48 1.07
N ASP A 12 -28.65 20.09 2.34
CA ASP A 12 -27.44 20.09 3.16
C ASP A 12 -27.25 18.78 3.97
N SER A 13 -28.07 17.77 3.68
CA SER A 13 -28.09 16.48 4.39
C SER A 13 -28.26 16.62 5.91
N MET A 14 -28.87 17.71 6.39
CA MET A 14 -29.01 17.99 7.81
C MET A 14 -29.99 17.01 8.46
N PRO A 15 -29.59 16.27 9.53
CA PRO A 15 -30.51 15.42 10.27
C PRO A 15 -31.61 16.25 10.93
N LEU A 16 -32.86 15.88 10.70
CA LEU A 16 -34.05 16.57 11.23
C LEU A 16 -34.67 15.79 12.39
N ALA A 17 -34.85 14.48 12.21
CA ALA A 17 -35.33 13.54 13.22
C ALA A 17 -34.80 12.13 12.90
N ALA A 18 -34.66 11.28 13.92
CA ALA A 18 -34.31 9.88 13.76
C ALA A 18 -34.91 9.04 14.89
N SER A 19 -35.20 7.78 14.60
CA SER A 19 -35.69 6.80 15.58
C SER A 19 -34.98 5.48 15.37
N MET A 20 -34.53 4.87 16.47
CA MET A 20 -33.84 3.58 16.49
C MET A 20 -34.56 2.59 17.41
N GLN A 21 -34.17 1.32 17.32
CA GLN A 21 -34.60 0.29 18.27
C GLN A 21 -33.58 0.19 19.40
N ASN A 22 -34.07 0.19 20.65
CA ASN A 22 -33.25 0.23 21.87
C ASN A 22 -32.85 -1.17 22.36
N ASP A 23 -32.28 -2.00 21.48
CA ASP A 23 -31.72 -3.30 21.85
C ASP A 23 -30.18 -3.26 21.70
N GLU A 24 -29.44 -3.31 22.82
CA GLU A 24 -27.97 -3.16 22.88
C GLU A 24 -27.21 -4.15 21.98
N GLU A 25 -27.80 -5.30 21.69
CA GLU A 25 -27.23 -6.35 20.83
C GLU A 25 -27.31 -5.98 19.33
N TYR A 26 -28.34 -5.23 18.92
CA TYR A 26 -28.52 -4.77 17.54
C TYR A 26 -27.75 -3.47 17.23
N GLU A 27 -27.47 -2.64 18.24
CA GLU A 27 -26.81 -1.35 18.06
C GLU A 27 -25.40 -1.48 17.43
N LYS A 28 -24.65 -2.52 17.80
CA LYS A 28 -23.32 -2.81 17.23
C LYS A 28 -23.37 -3.27 15.77
N SER A 29 -24.35 -4.10 15.40
CA SER A 29 -24.51 -4.58 14.02
C SER A 29 -25.09 -3.52 13.08
N LEU A 30 -25.86 -2.57 13.62
CA LEU A 30 -26.51 -1.51 12.83
C LEU A 30 -25.61 -0.31 12.58
N MET A 31 -24.47 -0.19 13.28
CA MET A 31 -23.56 0.94 13.17
C MET A 31 -23.00 1.13 11.74
N GLU A 32 -22.72 0.03 11.04
CA GLU A 32 -22.30 0.06 9.64
C GLU A 32 -23.40 0.66 8.74
N TYR A 33 -24.65 0.20 8.90
CA TYR A 33 -25.79 0.67 8.12
C TYR A 33 -26.14 2.14 8.43
N GLN A 34 -25.90 2.61 9.65
CA GLN A 34 -26.02 4.04 9.97
C GLN A 34 -24.97 4.88 9.23
N GLN A 35 -23.74 4.39 9.08
CA GLN A 35 -22.71 5.07 8.31
C GLN A 35 -23.09 5.11 6.83
N GLN A 36 -23.58 3.99 6.28
CA GLN A 36 -24.09 3.92 4.91
C GLN A 36 -25.26 4.89 4.69
N ALA A 37 -26.21 4.98 5.62
CA ALA A 37 -27.32 5.95 5.56
C ALA A 37 -26.80 7.40 5.50
N LYS A 38 -25.80 7.76 6.30
CA LYS A 38 -25.15 9.08 6.25
C LYS A 38 -24.46 9.34 4.90
N MET A 39 -23.85 8.31 4.30
CA MET A 39 -23.27 8.42 2.96
C MET A 39 -24.36 8.63 1.90
N LEU A 40 -25.47 7.89 1.98
CA LEU A 40 -26.61 8.05 1.08
C LEU A 40 -27.17 9.48 1.12
N PHE A 41 -27.38 10.04 2.31
CA PHE A 41 -27.89 11.42 2.43
C PHE A 41 -26.97 12.47 1.79
N ARG A 42 -25.65 12.22 1.75
CA ARG A 42 -24.68 13.11 1.07
C ARG A 42 -24.65 12.94 -0.44
N ARG A 43 -25.22 11.85 -0.97
CA ARG A 43 -25.25 11.55 -2.40
C ARG A 43 -26.57 11.91 -3.05
N LEU A 44 -27.67 11.81 -2.31
CA LEU A 44 -29.01 12.18 -2.80
C LEU A 44 -29.10 13.69 -3.03
N ASN A 45 -29.70 14.06 -4.16
CA ASN A 45 -29.86 15.44 -4.63
C ASN A 45 -31.18 15.58 -5.42
N VAL A 46 -31.43 16.77 -5.98
CA VAL A 46 -32.67 17.08 -6.73
C VAL A 46 -32.84 16.21 -7.99
N GLN A 47 -31.76 15.63 -8.53
CA GLN A 47 -31.81 14.72 -9.68
C GLN A 47 -32.05 13.25 -9.27
N SER A 48 -32.07 12.95 -7.97
CA SER A 48 -32.27 11.59 -7.50
C SER A 48 -33.74 11.16 -7.67
N PRO A 49 -34.03 9.89 -7.99
CA PRO A 49 -35.41 9.41 -8.09
C PRO A 49 -36.15 9.66 -6.77
N GLU A 50 -37.41 10.11 -6.85
CA GLU A 50 -38.22 10.40 -5.64
C GLU A 50 -38.44 9.17 -4.75
N ARG A 51 -38.49 7.97 -5.33
CA ARG A 51 -38.64 6.69 -4.63
C ARG A 51 -37.59 5.71 -5.12
N CYS A 52 -36.81 5.13 -4.21
CA CYS A 52 -35.84 4.09 -4.55
C CYS A 52 -35.62 3.11 -3.38
N SER A 53 -35.25 1.87 -3.73
CA SER A 53 -34.81 0.86 -2.78
C SER A 53 -33.33 0.56 -3.02
N ILE A 54 -32.51 0.58 -1.98
CA ILE A 54 -31.07 0.36 -2.07
C ILE A 54 -30.72 -0.86 -1.25
N GLU A 55 -30.25 -1.92 -1.91
CA GLU A 55 -29.86 -3.16 -1.25
C GLU A 55 -28.47 -3.04 -0.61
N SER A 56 -28.36 -3.41 0.66
CA SER A 56 -27.08 -3.41 1.39
C SER A 56 -27.00 -4.64 2.29
N GLY A 57 -26.11 -5.59 1.94
CA GLY A 57 -25.89 -6.80 2.75
C GLY A 57 -27.18 -7.60 2.99
N SER A 58 -27.56 -7.74 4.26
CA SER A 58 -28.78 -8.48 4.68
C SER A 58 -30.05 -7.62 4.75
N TYR A 59 -29.92 -6.30 4.51
CA TYR A 59 -30.99 -5.33 4.67
C TYR A 59 -31.21 -4.50 3.40
N VAL A 60 -32.28 -3.71 3.39
CA VAL A 60 -32.64 -2.81 2.30
C VAL A 60 -33.01 -1.45 2.86
N PHE A 61 -32.40 -0.41 2.31
CA PHE A 61 -32.83 0.97 2.51
C PHE A 61 -33.98 1.28 1.56
N HIS A 62 -35.05 1.84 2.08
CA HIS A 62 -36.07 2.50 1.27
C HIS A 62 -36.02 3.98 1.58
N TYR A 63 -36.02 4.81 0.54
CA TYR A 63 -36.12 6.25 0.72
C TYR A 63 -37.23 6.84 -0.15
N PHE A 64 -37.85 7.89 0.38
CA PHE A 64 -38.84 8.72 -0.28
C PHE A 64 -38.40 10.19 -0.14
N ILE A 65 -38.38 10.92 -1.25
CA ILE A 65 -38.05 12.35 -1.29
C ILE A 65 -39.31 13.14 -1.59
N GLU A 66 -39.67 14.06 -0.71
CA GLU A 66 -40.80 14.96 -0.89
C GLU A 66 -40.51 16.32 -0.25
N ASN A 67 -40.84 17.41 -0.96
CA ASN A 67 -40.65 18.80 -0.49
C ASN A 67 -39.22 19.09 0.03
N GLU A 68 -38.19 18.64 -0.69
CA GLU A 68 -36.77 18.76 -0.30
C GLU A 68 -36.38 18.05 1.01
N ILE A 69 -37.14 17.04 1.43
CA ILE A 69 -36.86 16.21 2.60
C ILE A 69 -36.73 14.75 2.18
N ILE A 70 -35.71 14.09 2.72
CA ILE A 70 -35.45 12.66 2.52
C ILE A 70 -35.96 11.92 3.76
N TYR A 71 -36.89 11.00 3.53
CA TYR A 71 -37.38 10.04 4.52
C TYR A 71 -36.77 8.69 4.19
N LEU A 72 -35.93 8.13 5.07
CA LEU A 72 -35.21 6.89 4.81
C LEU A 72 -35.40 5.91 5.95
N THR A 73 -35.66 4.65 5.61
CA THR A 73 -35.82 3.55 6.57
C THR A 73 -35.00 2.34 6.17
N LEU A 74 -34.44 1.64 7.15
CA LEU A 74 -33.76 0.37 6.98
C LEU A 74 -34.67 -0.78 7.41
N CYS A 75 -34.80 -1.81 6.57
CA CYS A 75 -35.59 -2.98 6.89
C CYS A 75 -34.94 -4.29 6.41
N ASP A 76 -35.39 -5.42 6.98
CA ASP A 76 -35.02 -6.75 6.48
C ASP A 76 -35.38 -6.90 5.00
N LYS A 77 -34.56 -7.63 4.23
CA LYS A 77 -34.86 -7.98 2.83
C LYS A 77 -36.23 -8.63 2.62
N SER A 78 -36.70 -9.38 3.62
CA SER A 78 -38.01 -10.04 3.63
C SER A 78 -39.20 -9.08 3.88
N PHE A 79 -38.93 -7.83 4.26
CA PHE A 79 -39.97 -6.85 4.56
C PHE A 79 -40.63 -6.36 3.28
N SER A 80 -41.95 -6.19 3.31
CA SER A 80 -42.70 -5.82 2.11
C SER A 80 -42.35 -4.39 1.69
N LYS A 81 -41.76 -4.26 0.50
CA LYS A 81 -41.49 -2.96 -0.14
C LYS A 81 -42.72 -2.04 -0.13
N ARG A 82 -43.91 -2.60 -0.38
CA ARG A 82 -45.18 -1.86 -0.35
C ARG A 82 -45.46 -1.24 1.03
N LEU A 83 -45.23 -2.00 2.09
CA LEU A 83 -45.42 -1.52 3.46
C LEU A 83 -44.34 -0.49 3.84
N ALA A 84 -43.11 -0.64 3.33
CA ALA A 84 -42.03 0.32 3.58
C ALA A 84 -42.32 1.69 2.98
N PHE A 85 -42.83 1.77 1.74
CA PHE A 85 -43.18 3.06 1.14
C PHE A 85 -44.44 3.68 1.75
N SER A 86 -45.47 2.88 2.03
CA SER A 86 -46.66 3.36 2.75
C SER A 86 -46.30 3.94 4.13
N TYR A 87 -45.33 3.33 4.82
CA TYR A 87 -44.78 3.87 6.06
C TYR A 87 -44.09 5.23 5.88
N LEU A 88 -43.22 5.35 4.87
CA LEU A 88 -42.50 6.60 4.62
C LEU A 88 -43.43 7.74 4.19
N GLU A 89 -44.49 7.43 3.45
CA GLU A 89 -45.51 8.40 3.03
C GLU A 89 -46.35 8.90 4.22
N ASP A 90 -46.74 8.02 5.14
CA ASP A 90 -47.40 8.39 6.40
C ASP A 90 -46.52 9.33 7.25
N LEU A 91 -45.22 9.00 7.37
CA LEU A 91 -44.26 9.88 8.04
C LEU A 91 -44.10 11.23 7.32
N ALA A 92 -44.07 11.24 5.99
CA ALA A 92 -43.91 12.46 5.21
C ALA A 92 -45.10 13.39 5.41
N GLN A 93 -46.33 12.87 5.27
CA GLN A 93 -47.55 13.64 5.46
C GLN A 93 -47.64 14.26 6.86
N GLU A 94 -47.39 13.47 7.91
CA GLU A 94 -47.44 13.97 9.28
C GLU A 94 -46.32 14.98 9.56
N PHE A 95 -45.09 14.70 9.13
CA PHE A 95 -43.94 15.58 9.36
C PHE A 95 -44.15 16.95 8.68
N GLN A 96 -44.69 16.96 7.47
CA GLN A 96 -45.03 18.19 6.76
C GLN A 96 -46.17 18.95 7.46
N SER A 97 -47.23 18.26 7.87
CA SER A 97 -48.36 18.85 8.59
C SER A 97 -47.92 19.59 9.87
N GLN A 98 -46.98 19.00 10.61
CA GLN A 98 -46.49 19.58 11.87
C GLN A 98 -45.40 20.64 11.68
N PHE A 99 -44.48 20.46 10.72
CA PHE A 99 -43.22 21.23 10.69
C PHE A 99 -42.94 22.03 9.42
N ALA A 100 -43.79 21.98 8.37
CA ALA A 100 -43.51 22.60 7.06
C ALA A 100 -42.93 24.03 7.13
N LYS A 101 -43.48 24.89 8.00
CA LYS A 101 -43.05 26.29 8.14
C LYS A 101 -41.67 26.48 8.78
N LYS A 102 -41.15 25.50 9.52
CA LYS A 102 -39.91 25.60 10.31
C LYS A 102 -38.74 24.84 9.66
N ILE A 103 -39.00 23.93 8.73
CA ILE A 103 -37.98 23.02 8.17
C ILE A 103 -36.80 23.76 7.53
N HIS A 104 -37.06 24.84 6.79
CA HIS A 104 -35.99 25.59 6.09
C HIS A 104 -35.19 26.55 7.01
N THR A 105 -35.68 26.86 8.21
CA THR A 105 -35.04 27.80 9.14
C THR A 105 -34.21 27.12 10.23
N VAL A 106 -34.35 25.80 10.40
CA VAL A 106 -33.55 25.03 11.37
C VAL A 106 -32.08 24.96 10.93
N THR A 107 -31.19 25.28 11.87
CA THR A 107 -29.72 25.27 11.71
C THR A 107 -29.03 24.22 12.58
N ARG A 108 -29.74 23.61 13.53
CA ARG A 108 -29.20 22.60 14.44
C ARG A 108 -29.63 21.19 14.03
N PRO A 109 -28.72 20.20 14.03
CA PRO A 109 -29.07 18.80 13.81
C PRO A 109 -30.10 18.31 14.83
N TYR A 110 -31.02 17.45 14.38
CA TYR A 110 -32.13 16.89 15.16
C TYR A 110 -33.07 17.95 15.74
N GLY A 111 -33.29 19.05 15.02
CA GLY A 111 -34.17 20.14 15.44
C GLY A 111 -35.64 19.75 15.66
N PHE A 112 -36.05 18.54 15.23
CA PHE A 112 -37.39 18.00 15.39
C PHE A 112 -37.40 16.64 16.11
N ILE A 113 -36.50 16.45 17.10
CA ILE A 113 -36.38 15.20 17.85
C ILE A 113 -37.69 14.73 18.50
N GLU A 114 -38.61 15.64 18.80
CA GLU A 114 -39.95 15.33 19.34
C GLU A 114 -40.79 14.42 18.41
N PHE A 115 -40.51 14.46 17.11
CA PHE A 115 -41.17 13.61 16.12
C PHE A 115 -40.82 12.12 16.26
N ASP A 116 -39.76 11.76 16.99
CA ASP A 116 -39.40 10.37 17.29
C ASP A 116 -40.60 9.59 17.87
N THR A 117 -41.38 10.21 18.76
CA THR A 117 -42.59 9.61 19.35
C THR A 117 -43.58 9.11 18.28
N TYR A 118 -43.77 9.91 17.22
CA TYR A 118 -44.63 9.53 16.10
C TYR A 118 -43.99 8.43 15.24
N ILE A 119 -42.69 8.55 14.94
CA ILE A 119 -41.95 7.53 14.19
C ILE A 119 -42.07 6.15 14.88
N GLN A 120 -41.93 6.10 16.20
CA GLN A 120 -42.09 4.89 17.01
C GLN A 120 -43.53 4.34 16.94
N LYS A 121 -44.54 5.21 17.06
CA LYS A 121 -45.96 4.85 16.97
C LYS A 121 -46.33 4.29 15.60
N ALA A 122 -45.95 4.98 14.52
CA ALA A 122 -46.18 4.55 13.14
C ALA A 122 -45.50 3.21 12.85
N ARG A 123 -44.24 3.05 13.26
CA ARG A 123 -43.50 1.78 13.17
C ARG A 123 -44.23 0.64 13.87
N LYS A 124 -44.72 0.86 15.09
CA LYS A 124 -45.50 -0.14 15.84
C LYS A 124 -46.81 -0.50 15.13
N ASN A 125 -47.54 0.49 14.61
CA ASN A 125 -48.79 0.27 13.88
C ASN A 125 -48.60 -0.59 12.62
N ILE A 126 -47.48 -0.44 11.91
CA ILE A 126 -47.15 -1.25 10.73
C ILE A 126 -46.74 -2.68 11.10
N LEU A 127 -46.04 -2.86 12.22
CA LEU A 127 -45.74 -4.18 12.76
C LEU A 127 -47.02 -4.90 13.22
N ASP A 128 -47.93 -4.19 13.89
CA ASP A 128 -49.22 -4.70 14.34
C ASP A 128 -50.20 -4.96 13.18
N SER A 129 -50.06 -4.26 12.05
CA SER A 129 -50.86 -4.50 10.84
C SER A 129 -50.61 -5.87 10.19
N ARG A 130 -49.52 -6.58 10.53
CA ARG A 130 -49.37 -8.02 10.21
C ARG A 130 -50.41 -8.89 10.93
N SER A 131 -51.05 -8.39 11.99
CA SER A 131 -52.07 -9.11 12.78
C SER A 131 -53.52 -8.74 12.43
N ARG A 132 -53.78 -7.66 11.69
CA ARG A 132 -55.15 -7.21 11.35
C ARG A 132 -55.43 -7.21 9.84
N ARG A 133 -56.42 -8.01 9.48
CA ARG A 133 -57.07 -8.07 8.17
C ARG A 133 -57.67 -6.70 7.82
N ASN A 134 -56.96 -5.89 7.05
CA ASN A 134 -57.53 -4.79 6.26
C ASN A 134 -56.69 -4.58 4.98
N LEU A 135 -56.41 -5.70 4.29
CA LEU A 135 -55.61 -5.71 3.06
C LEU A 135 -56.38 -5.14 1.84
N SER A 136 -57.70 -4.93 1.95
CA SER A 136 -58.56 -4.53 0.82
C SER A 136 -58.53 -3.03 0.51
N SER A 137 -58.32 -2.13 1.49
CA SER A 137 -58.25 -0.69 1.22
C SER A 137 -56.87 -0.21 0.75
N LEU A 138 -55.79 -0.92 1.11
CA LEU A 138 -54.42 -0.65 0.64
C LEU A 138 -54.16 -1.12 -0.81
N ASN A 139 -55.12 -1.77 -1.46
CA ASN A 139 -54.94 -2.32 -2.82
C ASN A 139 -55.17 -1.30 -3.94
N THR A 140 -55.76 -0.15 -3.64
CA THR A 140 -56.13 0.85 -4.66
C THR A 140 -55.08 1.95 -4.84
N GLU A 141 -54.27 2.25 -3.82
CA GLU A 141 -53.29 3.35 -3.85
C GLU A 141 -51.84 2.93 -4.19
N LEU A 142 -51.57 1.62 -4.31
CA LEU A 142 -50.20 1.10 -4.41
C LEU A 142 -49.98 0.15 -5.60
N GLN A 143 -50.58 0.44 -6.77
CA GLN A 143 -50.28 -0.30 -8.01
C GLN A 143 -48.89 0.04 -8.61
N ASP A 144 -48.22 1.11 -8.16
CA ASP A 144 -46.95 1.59 -8.74
C ASP A 144 -45.66 1.08 -8.04
N VAL A 145 -45.75 0.25 -6.99
CA VAL A 145 -44.55 -0.25 -6.26
C VAL A 145 -43.62 -1.10 -7.14
N GLN A 146 -44.15 -1.71 -8.21
CA GLN A 146 -43.35 -2.48 -9.17
C GLN A 146 -42.40 -1.61 -10.01
N ARG A 147 -42.66 -0.30 -10.13
CA ARG A 147 -41.82 0.64 -10.90
C ARG A 147 -40.70 1.29 -10.08
N ILE A 148 -40.66 1.03 -8.77
CA ILE A 148 -39.65 1.61 -7.88
C ILE A 148 -38.29 0.97 -8.17
N MET A 149 -37.34 1.83 -8.55
CA MET A 149 -35.97 1.45 -8.86
C MET A 149 -35.32 0.74 -7.67
N VAL A 150 -34.61 -0.34 -7.96
CA VAL A 150 -33.77 -1.06 -6.98
C VAL A 150 -32.32 -0.90 -7.42
N GLN A 151 -31.46 -0.46 -6.52
CA GLN A 151 -30.03 -0.26 -6.77
C GLN A 151 -29.20 -0.96 -5.70
N ASN A 152 -27.96 -1.32 -6.02
CA ASN A 152 -27.02 -1.80 -5.02
C ASN A 152 -26.37 -0.61 -4.29
N ILE A 153 -26.13 -0.73 -2.99
CA ILE A 153 -25.45 0.28 -2.18
C ILE A 153 -24.09 0.66 -2.77
N ASP A 154 -23.36 -0.32 -3.30
CA ASP A 154 -22.05 -0.09 -3.91
C ASP A 154 -22.18 0.78 -5.17
N ASP A 155 -23.21 0.59 -6.00
CA ASP A 155 -23.43 1.38 -7.22
C ASP A 155 -23.76 2.85 -6.91
N VAL A 156 -24.50 3.09 -5.83
CA VAL A 156 -24.92 4.44 -5.41
C VAL A 156 -23.78 5.20 -4.72
N ILE A 157 -22.96 4.50 -3.91
CA ILE A 157 -21.82 5.09 -3.21
C ILE A 157 -20.62 5.29 -4.17
N SER A 158 -20.34 4.31 -5.05
CA SER A 158 -19.19 4.32 -5.96
C SER A 158 -19.33 5.29 -7.14
N ARG A 159 -20.55 5.48 -7.69
CA ARG A 159 -20.79 6.47 -8.75
C ARG A 159 -20.42 7.90 -8.34
N GLY A 160 -20.55 8.22 -7.06
CA GLY A 160 -20.15 9.53 -6.54
C GLY A 160 -18.66 9.64 -6.20
N ALA A 161 -17.97 8.53 -5.89
CA ALA A 161 -16.54 8.54 -5.56
C ALA A 161 -15.69 8.75 -6.81
N VAL A 162 -16.06 8.10 -7.92
CA VAL A 162 -15.36 8.23 -9.21
C VAL A 162 -15.54 9.63 -9.80
N LEU A 163 -16.73 10.23 -9.70
CA LEU A 163 -16.99 11.58 -10.24
C LEU A 163 -16.39 12.70 -9.40
N SER A 164 -16.44 12.67 -8.06
CA SER A 164 -15.80 13.73 -7.26
C SER A 164 -14.28 13.68 -7.34
N GLU A 165 -13.71 12.49 -7.47
CA GLU A 165 -12.27 12.32 -7.61
C GLU A 165 -11.80 12.68 -9.04
N LEU A 166 -12.56 12.33 -10.08
CA LEU A 166 -12.31 12.79 -11.45
C LEU A 166 -12.54 14.30 -11.61
N ASP A 167 -13.55 14.88 -10.97
CA ASP A 167 -13.86 16.32 -11.09
C ASP A 167 -12.88 17.15 -10.26
N HIS A 168 -12.46 16.67 -9.08
CA HIS A 168 -11.36 17.29 -8.32
C HIS A 168 -10.02 17.14 -9.04
N LYS A 169 -9.72 15.96 -9.63
CA LYS A 169 -8.52 15.77 -10.45
C LYS A 169 -8.58 16.59 -11.74
N ALA A 170 -9.72 16.68 -12.42
CA ALA A 170 -9.91 17.44 -13.66
C ALA A 170 -9.91 18.95 -13.42
N GLN A 171 -10.51 19.44 -12.33
CA GLN A 171 -10.43 20.84 -11.93
C GLN A 171 -9.00 21.20 -11.52
N ASN A 172 -8.32 20.36 -10.73
CA ASN A 172 -6.90 20.58 -10.42
C ASN A 172 -6.02 20.53 -11.68
N LEU A 173 -6.24 19.56 -12.59
CA LEU A 173 -5.55 19.47 -13.87
C LEU A 173 -5.83 20.66 -14.77
N SER A 174 -7.06 21.19 -14.78
CA SER A 174 -7.45 22.38 -15.56
C SER A 174 -6.82 23.65 -14.99
N ILE A 175 -6.84 23.82 -13.66
CA ILE A 175 -6.18 24.94 -12.96
C ILE A 175 -4.67 24.87 -13.16
N LEU A 176 -4.05 23.69 -13.02
CA LEU A 176 -2.63 23.47 -13.32
C LEU A 176 -2.33 23.74 -14.79
N SER A 177 -3.14 23.24 -15.72
CA SER A 177 -2.95 23.46 -17.16
C SER A 177 -3.04 24.93 -17.55
N GLN A 178 -3.96 25.69 -16.93
CA GLN A 178 -4.04 27.15 -17.13
C GLN A 178 -2.82 27.87 -16.54
N LYS A 179 -2.34 27.44 -15.37
CA LYS A 179 -1.11 27.97 -14.77
C LYS A 179 0.11 27.66 -15.65
N TYR A 180 0.24 26.43 -16.13
CA TYR A 180 1.31 26.03 -17.05
C TYR A 180 1.26 26.78 -18.38
N LYS A 181 0.07 27.05 -18.93
CA LYS A 181 -0.06 27.87 -20.14
C LYS A 181 0.46 29.30 -19.91
N LYS A 182 0.19 29.89 -18.74
CA LYS A 182 0.69 31.22 -18.37
C LYS A 182 2.20 31.20 -18.15
N ASP A 183 2.71 30.22 -17.42
CA ASP A 183 4.15 30.09 -17.12
C ASP A 183 4.97 29.78 -18.38
N ALA A 184 4.47 28.92 -19.28
CA ALA A 184 5.10 28.65 -20.57
C ALA A 184 5.10 29.88 -21.48
N SER A 185 4.02 30.66 -21.50
CA SER A 185 3.97 31.93 -22.26
C SER A 185 4.96 32.95 -21.71
N TYR A 186 5.06 33.05 -20.38
CA TYR A 186 6.02 33.93 -19.70
C TYR A 186 7.47 33.50 -19.97
N LEU A 187 7.77 32.20 -19.88
CA LEU A 187 9.10 31.67 -20.18
C LEU A 187 9.48 31.77 -21.65
N ASN A 188 8.54 31.58 -22.58
CA ASN A 188 8.75 31.80 -24.01
C ASN A 188 9.03 33.28 -24.31
N LEU A 189 8.34 34.21 -23.64
CA LEU A 189 8.62 35.64 -23.75
C LEU A 189 10.02 35.98 -23.22
N LYS A 190 10.38 35.48 -22.04
CA LYS A 190 11.72 35.65 -21.46
C LYS A 190 12.82 35.02 -22.33
N SER A 191 12.54 33.86 -22.93
CA SER A 191 13.44 33.18 -23.87
C SER A 191 13.60 33.97 -25.17
N ALA A 192 12.53 34.60 -25.69
CA ALA A 192 12.59 35.47 -26.85
C ALA A 192 13.46 36.71 -26.58
N TYR A 193 13.28 37.36 -25.41
CA TYR A 193 14.14 38.46 -24.99
C TYR A 193 15.61 38.04 -24.82
N ALA A 194 15.86 36.87 -24.21
CA ALA A 194 17.22 36.34 -24.06
C ALA A 194 17.88 36.01 -25.41
N LYS A 195 17.13 35.44 -26.36
CA LYS A 195 17.61 35.17 -27.73
C LYS A 195 17.87 36.47 -28.51
N ALA A 196 17.04 37.49 -28.35
CA ALA A 196 17.25 38.79 -28.96
C ALA A 196 18.50 39.49 -28.39
N ALA A 197 18.70 39.44 -27.06
CA ALA A 197 19.89 39.95 -26.41
C ALA A 197 21.16 39.21 -26.86
N ALA A 198 21.11 37.88 -26.94
CA ALA A 198 22.22 37.08 -27.47
C ALA A 198 22.52 37.41 -28.94
N GLY A 199 21.48 37.60 -29.77
CA GLY A 199 21.63 38.05 -31.16
C GLY A 199 22.30 39.41 -31.26
N PHE A 200 21.95 40.36 -30.40
CA PHE A 200 22.57 41.68 -30.35
C PHE A 200 24.05 41.61 -29.95
N VAL A 201 24.40 40.76 -28.96
CA VAL A 201 25.79 40.52 -28.57
C VAL A 201 26.58 39.90 -29.73
N VAL A 202 26.01 38.94 -30.46
CA VAL A 202 26.67 38.33 -31.63
C VAL A 202 26.90 39.37 -32.73
N VAL A 203 25.91 40.20 -33.05
CA VAL A 203 26.04 41.27 -34.05
C VAL A 203 27.07 42.31 -33.62
N PHE A 204 27.07 42.69 -32.34
CA PHE A 204 28.05 43.63 -31.78
C PHE A 204 29.47 43.09 -31.84
N VAL A 205 29.67 41.82 -31.50
CA VAL A 205 30.97 41.12 -31.65
C VAL A 205 31.35 41.01 -33.12
N PHE A 206 30.40 40.79 -34.03
CA PHE A 206 30.65 40.75 -35.48
C PHE A 206 31.10 42.11 -36.02
N ILE A 207 30.48 43.20 -35.57
CA ILE A 207 30.85 44.57 -35.95
C ILE A 207 32.23 44.93 -35.39
N LEU A 208 32.52 44.57 -34.13
CA LEU A 208 33.85 44.74 -33.53
C LEU A 208 34.91 43.91 -34.24
N TYR A 209 34.57 42.68 -34.64
CA TYR A 209 35.44 41.81 -35.43
C TYR A 209 35.78 42.47 -36.76
N PHE A 210 34.79 43.00 -37.49
CA PHE A 210 35.02 43.71 -38.77
C PHE A 210 35.76 45.04 -38.60
N TRP A 211 35.59 45.73 -37.47
CA TRP A 211 36.31 46.97 -37.17
C TRP A 211 37.80 46.70 -36.87
N ILE A 212 38.11 45.57 -36.23
CA ILE A 212 39.48 45.14 -35.92
C ILE A 212 40.17 44.50 -37.14
N PHE A 213 39.43 43.79 -37.99
CA PHE A 213 39.98 43.10 -39.18
C PHE A 213 40.26 44.02 -40.39
N SER A 214 39.92 45.32 -40.33
CA SER A 214 40.32 46.28 -41.37
C SER A 214 41.82 46.65 -41.34
N TYR A 215 42.59 46.14 -40.37
CA TYR A 215 44.03 46.29 -40.25
C TYR A 215 44.71 44.95 -39.95
N SER A 216 44.60 43.97 -40.85
CA SER A 216 45.64 42.97 -41.11
C SER A 216 45.11 41.90 -42.06
N SER A 217 45.72 41.84 -43.23
CA SER A 217 45.52 40.77 -44.20
C SER A 217 46.07 39.44 -43.67
N PHE A 218 45.47 38.36 -44.21
CA PHE A 218 46.07 37.06 -44.54
C PHE A 218 45.72 35.86 -43.63
N ALA A 219 44.95 34.94 -44.24
CA ALA A 219 44.89 33.47 -44.09
C ALA A 219 44.94 32.84 -42.68
N SER A 220 44.08 31.88 -42.33
CA SER A 220 44.13 30.52 -42.89
C SER A 220 42.96 29.65 -42.40
N TYR A 221 42.57 28.73 -43.27
CA TYR A 221 41.83 27.49 -43.04
C TYR A 221 42.12 26.78 -41.70
N PHE A 222 41.07 26.32 -41.01
CA PHE A 222 41.14 25.17 -40.10
C PHE A 222 39.97 24.23 -40.39
N GLY A 223 40.29 23.07 -40.97
CA GLY A 223 39.41 21.91 -40.94
C GLY A 223 39.39 21.33 -39.53
N VAL A 224 38.21 21.28 -38.92
CA VAL A 224 38.01 20.60 -37.64
C VAL A 224 37.94 19.10 -37.91
N VAL A 225 39.00 18.39 -37.51
CA VAL A 225 38.95 16.95 -37.28
C VAL A 225 38.00 16.71 -36.12
N ALA A 226 36.81 16.16 -36.40
CA ALA A 226 35.89 15.70 -35.38
C ALA A 226 36.53 14.53 -34.61
N SER A 227 36.99 14.78 -33.39
CA SER A 227 37.35 13.70 -32.47
C SER A 227 36.13 12.81 -32.27
N ARG A 228 36.22 11.50 -32.55
CA ARG A 228 35.16 10.53 -32.24
C ARG A 228 35.03 10.39 -30.72
N GLY A 229 34.32 11.32 -30.07
CA GLY A 229 33.86 11.17 -28.69
C GLY A 229 32.84 10.03 -28.58
N ARG A 230 32.81 9.35 -27.43
CA ARG A 230 31.76 8.35 -27.12
C ARG A 230 30.40 9.04 -27.18
N LYS A 231 29.41 8.37 -27.77
CA LYS A 231 28.06 8.91 -27.93
C LYS A 231 27.25 8.77 -26.65
N ALA A 232 26.36 9.71 -26.36
CA ALA A 232 25.55 9.66 -25.15
C ALA A 232 24.26 8.84 -25.35
N LEU A 233 24.02 7.86 -24.48
CA LEU A 233 22.75 7.17 -24.31
C LEU A 233 22.02 7.78 -23.11
N HIS A 234 20.76 8.12 -23.27
CA HIS A 234 20.02 8.89 -22.27
C HIS A 234 18.96 8.04 -21.58
N ILE A 235 18.96 8.08 -20.25
CA ILE A 235 17.94 7.50 -19.40
C ILE A 235 17.34 8.58 -18.50
N ALA A 236 16.14 8.34 -17.98
CA ALA A 236 15.48 9.27 -17.06
C ALA A 236 15.31 8.66 -15.67
N GLY A 237 15.33 9.47 -14.61
CA GLY A 237 15.14 9.04 -13.24
C GLY A 237 14.18 9.94 -12.47
N ILE A 238 13.27 9.34 -11.71
CA ILE A 238 12.28 10.03 -10.91
C ILE A 238 12.47 9.60 -9.44
N PHE A 239 13.00 10.52 -8.63
CA PHE A 239 13.41 10.26 -7.24
C PHE A 239 12.48 10.97 -6.24
N PRO A 240 12.13 10.37 -5.09
CA PRO A 240 11.23 10.98 -4.11
C PRO A 240 12.00 11.81 -3.06
N ILE A 241 11.87 13.15 -3.07
CA ILE A 241 12.38 14.05 -2.01
C ILE A 241 11.28 15.04 -1.62
N ASN A 242 11.32 15.59 -0.41
CA ASN A 242 10.54 16.76 0.07
C ASN A 242 9.02 16.59 0.23
N GLY A 243 8.48 15.36 0.14
CA GLY A 243 7.09 15.11 0.50
C GLY A 243 6.87 15.19 2.01
N SER A 244 5.73 15.74 2.46
CA SER A 244 5.29 15.65 3.86
C SER A 244 4.79 14.25 4.23
N GLU A 245 4.48 13.42 3.24
CA GLU A 245 3.98 12.05 3.35
C GLU A 245 4.65 11.17 2.26
N GLY A 246 4.99 9.91 2.55
CA GLY A 246 5.61 8.96 1.60
C GLY A 246 7.11 8.64 1.83
N TRP A 247 7.63 7.64 1.11
CA TRP A 247 9.02 7.14 1.24
C TRP A 247 10.05 8.13 0.69
N GLN A 248 11.00 8.58 1.54
CA GLN A 248 12.00 9.61 1.19
C GLN A 248 13.37 9.04 0.80
N GLY A 249 13.41 8.01 -0.04
CA GLY A 249 14.66 7.32 -0.36
C GLY A 249 15.68 8.06 -1.24
N GLU A 250 15.49 9.36 -1.51
CA GLU A 250 16.31 10.11 -2.47
C GLU A 250 17.78 10.22 -2.11
N GLN A 251 18.11 10.58 -0.86
CA GLN A 251 19.50 10.87 -0.50
C GLN A 251 20.43 9.70 -0.82
N ALA A 252 20.07 8.48 -0.42
CA ALA A 252 20.88 7.30 -0.66
C ALA A 252 20.69 6.71 -2.07
N CYS A 253 19.45 6.54 -2.54
CA CYS A 253 19.21 5.88 -3.84
C CYS A 253 19.68 6.70 -5.04
N LYS A 254 19.52 8.03 -5.01
CA LYS A 254 20.02 8.90 -6.09
C LYS A 254 21.53 8.90 -6.12
N THR A 255 22.17 9.03 -4.96
CA THR A 255 23.63 8.99 -4.83
C THR A 255 24.17 7.66 -5.36
N ALA A 256 23.54 6.54 -5.00
CA ALA A 256 23.87 5.22 -5.50
C ALA A 256 23.67 5.08 -7.03
N ALA A 257 22.60 5.63 -7.60
CA ALA A 257 22.38 5.61 -9.05
C ALA A 257 23.45 6.44 -9.81
N ILE A 258 23.86 7.59 -9.27
CA ILE A 258 24.92 8.42 -9.84
C ILE A 258 26.28 7.70 -9.75
N MET A 259 26.57 7.11 -8.59
CA MET A 259 27.73 6.25 -8.37
C MET A 259 27.82 5.11 -9.39
N ALA A 260 26.70 4.44 -9.69
CA ALA A 260 26.66 3.40 -10.71
C ALA A 260 26.90 3.96 -12.12
N LEU A 261 26.35 5.14 -12.43
CA LEU A 261 26.55 5.82 -13.71
C LEU A 261 28.03 6.10 -13.98
N GLU A 262 28.75 6.58 -12.95
CA GLU A 262 30.19 6.83 -13.00
C GLU A 262 30.97 5.54 -13.25
N ASP A 263 30.68 4.48 -12.49
CA ASP A 263 31.37 3.19 -12.62
C ASP A 263 31.12 2.53 -13.98
N VAL A 264 29.89 2.56 -14.49
CA VAL A 264 29.53 2.03 -15.82
C VAL A 264 30.29 2.79 -16.92
N ASN A 265 30.36 4.12 -16.84
CA ASN A 265 31.04 4.94 -17.84
C ASN A 265 32.56 4.81 -17.81
N ALA A 266 33.14 4.57 -16.62
CA ALA A 266 34.55 4.32 -16.45
C ALA A 266 35.00 3.00 -17.11
N LYS A 267 34.11 2.01 -17.20
CA LYS A 267 34.38 0.72 -17.85
C LYS A 267 34.11 0.77 -19.36
N ILE A 268 35.18 0.70 -20.15
CA ILE A 268 35.10 0.84 -21.62
C ILE A 268 34.41 -0.37 -22.27
N ASP A 269 34.55 -1.54 -21.67
CA ASP A 269 34.00 -2.83 -22.10
C ASP A 269 32.48 -2.98 -21.87
N VAL A 270 31.89 -2.23 -20.93
CA VAL A 270 30.46 -2.34 -20.60
C VAL A 270 29.58 -1.70 -21.68
N LEU A 271 29.93 -0.52 -22.18
CA LEU A 271 29.21 0.15 -23.27
C LEU A 271 30.21 0.69 -24.32
N PRO A 272 30.74 -0.18 -25.20
CA PRO A 272 31.74 0.24 -26.19
C PRO A 272 31.20 1.33 -27.12
N GLY A 273 31.91 2.46 -27.20
CA GLY A 273 31.52 3.59 -28.04
C GLY A 273 30.41 4.50 -27.48
N TYR A 274 29.85 4.18 -26.30
CA TYR A 274 28.81 4.96 -25.65
C TYR A 274 29.15 5.36 -24.22
N ASN A 275 28.48 6.41 -23.73
CA ASN A 275 28.41 6.83 -22.33
C ASN A 275 26.93 6.94 -21.93
N LEU A 276 26.58 6.48 -20.75
CA LEU A 276 25.25 6.61 -20.17
C LEU A 276 25.09 7.98 -19.49
N HIS A 277 23.93 8.61 -19.67
CA HIS A 277 23.61 9.91 -19.05
C HIS A 277 22.22 9.88 -18.42
N LEU A 278 22.14 10.20 -17.13
CA LEU A 278 20.90 10.21 -16.34
C LEU A 278 20.29 11.61 -16.26
N HIS A 279 19.06 11.77 -16.75
CA HIS A 279 18.24 12.97 -16.57
C HIS A 279 17.27 12.75 -15.43
N TRP A 280 17.35 13.51 -14.34
CA TRP A 280 16.53 13.24 -13.17
C TRP A 280 15.77 14.44 -12.61
N ARG A 281 14.66 14.15 -11.91
CA ARG A 281 13.74 15.09 -11.27
C ARG A 281 13.13 14.48 -10.02
N TYR A 282 12.45 15.32 -9.24
CA TYR A 282 11.95 15.01 -7.91
C TYR A 282 10.44 14.92 -7.86
N SER A 283 9.89 13.76 -7.49
CA SER A 283 8.44 13.54 -7.50
C SER A 283 7.75 13.67 -6.15
N GLU A 284 8.46 13.92 -5.04
CA GLU A 284 7.85 13.97 -3.70
C GLU A 284 7.05 12.71 -3.32
N CYS A 285 7.31 11.56 -3.98
CA CYS A 285 6.49 10.36 -3.88
C CYS A 285 5.01 10.54 -4.32
N GLU A 286 4.68 11.68 -4.95
CA GLU A 286 3.35 12.06 -5.38
C GLU A 286 3.05 11.62 -6.82
N PRO A 287 1.98 10.84 -7.07
CA PRO A 287 1.61 10.36 -8.40
C PRO A 287 1.46 11.47 -9.45
N GLY A 288 0.77 12.55 -9.08
CA GLY A 288 0.49 13.66 -9.99
C GLY A 288 1.76 14.38 -10.42
N LEU A 289 2.69 14.60 -9.49
CA LEU A 289 3.98 15.20 -9.77
C LEU A 289 4.87 14.25 -10.58
N GLY A 290 4.86 12.95 -10.26
CA GLY A 290 5.53 11.91 -11.04
C GLY A 290 5.11 11.89 -12.51
N ALA A 291 3.81 11.98 -12.79
CA ALA A 291 3.29 12.06 -14.17
C ALA A 291 3.74 13.34 -14.89
N ALA A 292 3.69 14.49 -14.22
CA ALA A 292 4.13 15.77 -14.79
C ALA A 292 5.62 15.74 -15.13
N ILE A 293 6.43 15.15 -14.26
CA ILE A 293 7.89 14.98 -14.45
C ILE A 293 8.18 14.05 -15.61
N MET A 294 7.48 12.91 -15.70
CA MET A 294 7.61 12.01 -16.83
C MET A 294 7.34 12.78 -18.13
N HIS A 295 6.25 13.54 -18.20
CA HIS A 295 5.94 14.37 -19.36
C HIS A 295 7.03 15.40 -19.67
N GLU A 296 7.58 16.09 -18.66
CA GLU A 296 8.69 17.05 -18.83
C GLU A 296 9.95 16.36 -19.42
N LEU A 297 10.30 15.20 -18.88
CA LEU A 297 11.49 14.44 -19.29
C LEU A 297 11.34 13.91 -20.71
N LEU A 298 10.15 13.40 -21.08
CA LEU A 298 9.91 12.81 -22.38
C LEU A 298 9.79 13.83 -23.52
N ASN A 299 9.24 15.02 -23.25
CA ASN A 299 9.07 16.07 -24.27
C ASN A 299 10.34 16.81 -24.67
N LYS A 300 11.44 16.61 -23.95
CA LYS A 300 12.73 17.25 -24.23
C LYS A 300 13.62 16.26 -24.97
N GLN A 301 14.20 16.67 -26.10
CA GLN A 301 15.34 15.96 -26.68
C GLN A 301 16.52 16.00 -25.69
N PRO A 302 17.40 14.99 -25.67
CA PRO A 302 17.37 13.73 -26.44
C PRO A 302 16.33 12.72 -25.92
N TYR A 303 15.92 11.75 -26.76
CA TYR A 303 15.02 10.64 -26.38
C TYR A 303 15.60 9.81 -25.24
N LYS A 304 14.75 9.38 -24.31
CA LYS A 304 15.14 8.54 -23.17
C LYS A 304 14.79 7.09 -23.49
N LEU A 305 15.74 6.18 -23.28
CA LEU A 305 15.59 4.77 -23.61
C LEU A 305 14.84 3.99 -22.52
N ILE A 306 15.05 4.35 -21.26
CA ILE A 306 14.44 3.72 -20.07
C ILE A 306 14.10 4.80 -19.03
N LEU A 307 13.06 4.54 -18.24
CA LEU A 307 12.68 5.32 -17.06
C LEU A 307 13.01 4.56 -15.78
N LEU A 308 13.70 5.21 -14.85
CA LEU A 308 13.88 4.76 -13.47
C LEU A 308 12.87 5.50 -12.57
N ALA A 309 12.18 4.76 -11.70
CA ALA A 309 11.22 5.32 -10.76
C ALA A 309 11.36 4.68 -9.37
N GLY A 310 11.08 5.46 -8.32
CA GLY A 310 11.24 5.04 -6.92
C GLY A 310 9.97 4.45 -6.32
N CYS A 311 9.15 5.31 -5.70
CA CYS A 311 7.97 4.93 -4.93
C CYS A 311 6.95 4.07 -5.70
N SER A 312 6.27 3.17 -5.00
CA SER A 312 5.20 2.33 -5.54
C SER A 312 4.10 3.12 -6.25
N THR A 313 3.63 4.21 -5.64
CA THR A 313 2.57 5.08 -6.17
C THR A 313 2.97 5.75 -7.49
N VAL A 314 4.18 6.30 -7.54
CA VAL A 314 4.77 6.92 -8.74
C VAL A 314 5.07 5.89 -9.82
N CYS A 315 5.62 4.73 -9.44
CA CYS A 315 5.88 3.62 -10.34
C CYS A 315 4.61 3.14 -11.04
N SER A 316 3.50 2.98 -10.32
CA SER A 316 2.20 2.64 -10.90
C SER A 316 1.79 3.65 -11.97
N THR A 317 1.83 4.94 -11.67
CA THR A 317 1.43 5.98 -12.62
C THR A 317 2.35 6.05 -13.85
N VAL A 318 3.67 6.01 -13.63
CA VAL A 318 4.67 6.11 -14.71
C VAL A 318 4.64 4.87 -15.60
N ALA A 319 4.53 3.67 -15.04
CA ALA A 319 4.49 2.43 -15.80
C ALA A 319 3.20 2.26 -16.60
N GLU A 320 2.06 2.67 -16.04
CA GLU A 320 0.78 2.65 -16.75
C GLU A 320 0.79 3.58 -17.96
N ALA A 321 1.47 4.73 -17.87
CA ALA A 321 1.65 5.66 -18.97
C ALA A 321 2.74 5.24 -19.96
N ALA A 322 3.84 4.63 -19.50
CA ALA A 322 5.04 4.37 -20.31
C ALA A 322 4.80 3.48 -21.53
N LYS A 323 3.83 2.56 -21.45
CA LYS A 323 3.43 1.71 -22.58
C LYS A 323 2.98 2.51 -23.82
N MET A 324 2.47 3.73 -23.63
CA MET A 324 2.07 4.61 -24.73
C MET A 324 3.25 5.17 -25.54
N TRP A 325 4.47 5.16 -24.97
CA TRP A 325 5.71 5.61 -25.61
C TRP A 325 6.68 4.46 -25.91
N ASN A 326 6.22 3.20 -25.83
CA ASN A 326 7.05 2.00 -25.93
C ASN A 326 8.26 2.03 -24.98
N LEU A 327 8.06 2.56 -23.77
CA LEU A 327 9.12 2.70 -22.77
C LEU A 327 9.06 1.60 -21.72
N ILE A 328 10.25 1.19 -21.32
CA ILE A 328 10.47 0.27 -20.21
C ILE A 328 10.70 1.09 -18.96
N VAL A 329 10.05 0.66 -17.88
CA VAL A 329 10.18 1.28 -16.56
C VAL A 329 10.87 0.30 -15.64
N LEU A 330 11.99 0.71 -15.03
CA LEU A 330 12.70 -0.06 -14.03
C LEU A 330 12.56 0.61 -12.67
N CYS A 331 11.74 0.05 -11.81
CA CYS A 331 11.49 0.57 -10.47
C CYS A 331 12.54 0.06 -9.47
N TYR A 332 13.17 0.98 -8.73
CA TYR A 332 14.27 0.61 -7.82
C TYR A 332 13.85 0.57 -6.34
N GLY A 333 12.69 1.12 -5.98
CA GLY A 333 12.21 1.19 -4.59
C GLY A 333 10.74 0.77 -4.39
N ALA A 334 10.08 0.26 -5.43
CA ALA A 334 8.66 -0.03 -5.39
C ALA A 334 8.37 -1.48 -4.96
N SER A 335 7.75 -1.64 -3.79
CA SER A 335 7.41 -2.93 -3.19
C SER A 335 5.96 -3.37 -3.37
N SER A 336 5.07 -2.50 -3.88
CA SER A 336 3.63 -2.81 -4.00
C SER A 336 3.39 -4.08 -4.85
N PRO A 337 2.62 -5.05 -4.35
CA PRO A 337 2.22 -6.25 -5.09
C PRO A 337 1.43 -5.94 -6.37
N ALA A 338 0.69 -4.82 -6.40
CA ALA A 338 -0.12 -4.45 -7.56
C ALA A 338 0.73 -4.29 -8.85
N LEU A 339 2.02 -3.95 -8.72
CA LEU A 339 2.95 -3.77 -9.83
C LEU A 339 3.33 -5.07 -10.55
N SER A 340 3.03 -6.23 -9.97
CA SER A 340 3.29 -7.55 -10.57
C SER A 340 2.29 -7.91 -11.68
N ASP A 341 1.21 -7.13 -11.84
CA ASP A 341 0.22 -7.33 -12.91
C ASP A 341 0.78 -6.92 -14.28
N ARG A 342 1.18 -7.92 -15.08
CA ARG A 342 1.69 -7.71 -16.45
C ARG A 342 0.65 -7.22 -17.45
N ILE A 343 -0.64 -7.45 -17.21
CA ILE A 343 -1.70 -6.96 -18.11
C ILE A 343 -1.75 -5.44 -17.97
N ARG A 344 -1.68 -4.94 -16.74
CA ARG A 344 -1.66 -3.50 -16.46
C ARG A 344 -0.30 -2.86 -16.76
N PHE A 345 0.80 -3.53 -16.38
CA PHE A 345 2.19 -3.05 -16.44
C PHE A 345 3.09 -3.94 -17.33
N PRO A 346 2.88 -3.98 -18.65
CA PRO A 346 3.56 -4.94 -19.54
C PRO A 346 5.06 -4.70 -19.68
N THR A 347 5.53 -3.46 -19.49
CA THR A 347 6.94 -3.05 -19.68
C THR A 347 7.64 -2.69 -18.37
N LEU A 348 7.08 -3.06 -17.22
CA LEU A 348 7.67 -2.80 -15.91
C LEU A 348 8.64 -3.91 -15.51
N PHE A 349 9.78 -3.53 -14.96
CA PHE A 349 10.66 -4.39 -14.18
C PHE A 349 10.97 -3.69 -12.86
N ARG A 350 11.42 -4.43 -11.85
CA ARG A 350 11.90 -3.80 -10.62
C ARG A 350 13.06 -4.55 -9.98
N THR A 351 14.05 -3.81 -9.48
CA THR A 351 15.13 -4.37 -8.66
C THR A 351 14.73 -4.49 -7.20
N HIS A 352 13.68 -3.80 -6.77
CA HIS A 352 13.07 -4.02 -5.46
C HIS A 352 12.17 -5.28 -5.50
N PRO A 353 12.33 -6.24 -4.59
CA PRO A 353 11.43 -7.39 -4.48
C PRO A 353 10.00 -6.98 -4.13
N SER A 354 9.00 -7.75 -4.57
CA SER A 354 7.61 -7.57 -4.13
C SER A 354 7.48 -7.81 -2.63
N ALA A 355 6.60 -7.06 -1.94
CA ALA A 355 6.28 -7.33 -0.54
C ALA A 355 5.72 -8.75 -0.30
N THR A 356 5.08 -9.35 -1.31
CA THR A 356 4.55 -10.73 -1.26
C THR A 356 5.62 -11.81 -1.20
N VAL A 357 6.88 -11.51 -1.54
CA VAL A 357 7.97 -12.51 -1.49
C VAL A 357 8.19 -13.07 -0.07
N GLN A 358 7.76 -12.32 0.95
CA GLN A 358 7.87 -12.73 2.35
C GLN A 358 6.80 -13.75 2.76
N ASN A 359 5.65 -13.77 2.07
CA ASN A 359 4.51 -14.60 2.46
C ASN A 359 4.77 -16.11 2.32
N PRO A 360 5.36 -16.61 1.21
CA PRO A 360 5.79 -18.01 1.14
C PRO A 360 6.69 -18.39 2.31
N THR A 361 7.65 -17.53 2.66
CA THR A 361 8.56 -17.77 3.81
C THR A 361 7.81 -17.86 5.13
N ARG A 362 6.86 -16.94 5.39
CA ARG A 362 6.02 -16.99 6.60
C ARG A 362 5.23 -18.30 6.67
N ILE A 363 4.63 -18.73 5.55
CA ILE A 363 3.88 -20.00 5.47
C ILE A 363 4.79 -21.20 5.75
N THR A 364 5.97 -21.26 5.13
CA THR A 364 6.94 -22.34 5.37
C THR A 364 7.38 -22.39 6.83
N LEU A 365 7.54 -21.23 7.49
CA LEU A 365 7.84 -21.17 8.92
C LEU A 365 6.67 -21.65 9.79
N MET A 366 5.44 -21.25 9.47
CA MET A 366 4.25 -21.74 10.17
C MET A 366 4.13 -23.27 10.08
N GLN A 367 4.34 -23.83 8.88
CA GLN A 367 4.36 -25.27 8.68
C GLN A 367 5.49 -25.96 9.45
N LYS A 368 6.71 -25.40 9.43
CA LYS A 368 7.87 -25.92 10.16
C LYS A 368 7.63 -25.99 11.67
N PHE A 369 7.02 -24.96 12.25
CA PHE A 369 6.74 -24.90 13.69
C PHE A 369 5.38 -25.51 14.07
N GLY A 370 4.60 -25.99 13.10
CA GLY A 370 3.32 -26.65 13.33
C GLY A 370 2.18 -25.70 13.71
N TRP A 371 2.29 -24.41 13.39
CA TRP A 371 1.24 -23.42 13.64
C TRP A 371 0.16 -23.48 12.56
N LYS A 372 -1.09 -23.68 12.98
CA LYS A 372 -2.27 -23.72 12.12
C LYS A 372 -3.23 -22.57 12.36
N LYS A 373 -3.11 -21.87 13.48
CA LYS A 373 -3.93 -20.71 13.83
C LYS A 373 -3.08 -19.46 13.97
N VAL A 374 -3.35 -18.45 13.15
CA VAL A 374 -2.63 -17.17 13.16
C VAL A 374 -3.57 -15.99 13.17
N ALA A 375 -3.09 -14.84 13.62
CA ALA A 375 -3.79 -13.57 13.52
C ALA A 375 -2.98 -12.56 12.72
N ILE A 376 -3.67 -11.60 12.11
CA ILE A 376 -3.05 -10.56 11.30
C ILE A 376 -3.37 -9.20 11.90
N LEU A 377 -2.35 -8.36 12.00
CA LEU A 377 -2.46 -6.96 12.39
C LEU A 377 -1.78 -6.10 11.32
N GLN A 378 -2.54 -5.22 10.68
CA GLN A 378 -2.02 -4.37 9.61
C GLN A 378 -2.37 -2.90 9.79
N GLN A 379 -1.47 -2.02 9.37
CA GLN A 379 -1.79 -0.62 9.12
C GLN A 379 -2.59 -0.51 7.80
N ALA A 380 -3.53 0.43 7.72
CA ALA A 380 -4.36 0.65 6.54
C ALA A 380 -3.61 1.45 5.44
N GLU A 381 -2.51 0.88 4.93
CA GLU A 381 -1.80 1.36 3.75
C GLU A 381 -1.89 0.32 2.61
N GLU A 382 -1.88 0.78 1.35
CA GLU A 382 -2.10 -0.04 0.15
C GLU A 382 -1.15 -1.25 0.07
N VAL A 383 0.14 -1.04 0.35
CA VAL A 383 1.16 -2.10 0.30
C VAL A 383 0.87 -3.20 1.34
N PHE A 384 0.42 -2.84 2.54
CA PHE A 384 0.12 -3.82 3.59
C PHE A 384 -1.20 -4.54 3.34
N ILE A 385 -2.22 -3.83 2.84
CA ILE A 385 -3.52 -4.42 2.48
C ILE A 385 -3.33 -5.53 1.44
N SER A 386 -2.66 -5.21 0.33
CA SER A 386 -2.42 -6.17 -0.76
C SER A 386 -1.50 -7.33 -0.33
N THR A 387 -0.53 -7.08 0.55
CA THR A 387 0.32 -8.15 1.13
C THR A 387 -0.50 -9.11 2.00
N VAL A 388 -1.48 -8.60 2.75
CA VAL A 388 -2.38 -9.44 3.57
C VAL A 388 -3.32 -10.25 2.70
N GLU A 389 -3.86 -9.69 1.61
CA GLU A 389 -4.74 -10.41 0.69
C GLU A 389 -4.02 -11.63 0.06
N ASP A 390 -2.78 -11.46 -0.41
CA ASP A 390 -1.94 -12.58 -0.90
C ASP A 390 -1.64 -13.60 0.22
N LEU A 391 -1.39 -13.14 1.45
CA LEU A 391 -1.15 -14.03 2.60
C LEU A 391 -2.40 -14.85 2.94
N GLU A 392 -3.59 -14.22 2.96
CA GLU A 392 -4.87 -14.86 3.20
C GLU A 392 -5.16 -15.96 2.18
N GLU A 393 -4.92 -15.67 0.90
CA GLU A 393 -5.05 -16.65 -0.18
C GLU A 393 -4.10 -17.84 0.02
N ARG A 394 -2.84 -17.60 0.33
CA ARG A 394 -1.86 -18.67 0.56
C ARG A 394 -2.18 -19.50 1.79
N CYS A 395 -2.60 -18.88 2.90
CA CYS A 395 -3.04 -19.57 4.11
C CYS A 395 -4.19 -20.55 3.81
N ARG A 396 -5.18 -20.13 3.01
CA ARG A 396 -6.30 -20.99 2.58
C ARG A 396 -5.81 -22.24 1.83
N ASN A 397 -4.80 -22.10 0.98
CA ASN A 397 -4.27 -23.21 0.17
C ASN A 397 -3.54 -24.28 1.00
N VAL A 398 -3.03 -23.92 2.18
CA VAL A 398 -2.28 -24.84 3.07
C VAL A 398 -3.02 -25.17 4.38
N SER A 399 -4.32 -24.85 4.47
CA SER A 399 -5.16 -25.10 5.65
C SER A 399 -4.66 -24.44 6.94
N ILE A 400 -4.08 -23.24 6.84
CA ILE A 400 -3.79 -22.37 7.99
C ILE A 400 -4.98 -21.42 8.18
N GLU A 401 -5.57 -21.43 9.36
CA GLU A 401 -6.72 -20.61 9.74
C GLU A 401 -6.26 -19.23 10.24
N ILE A 402 -6.88 -18.18 9.71
CA ILE A 402 -6.71 -16.81 10.20
C ILE A 402 -7.83 -16.53 11.21
N VAL A 403 -7.49 -16.55 12.49
CA VAL A 403 -8.44 -16.42 13.61
C VAL A 403 -9.07 -15.03 13.65
N THR A 404 -8.26 -14.00 13.39
CA THR A 404 -8.72 -12.63 13.32
C THR A 404 -7.79 -11.79 12.46
N ARG A 405 -8.38 -10.87 11.69
CA ARG A 405 -7.69 -9.78 11.00
C ARG A 405 -8.10 -8.46 11.64
N GLN A 406 -7.12 -7.68 12.09
CA GLN A 406 -7.34 -6.35 12.63
C GLN A 406 -6.59 -5.33 11.76
N SER A 407 -7.26 -4.21 11.48
CA SER A 407 -6.67 -3.09 10.74
C SER A 407 -6.91 -1.78 11.50
N PHE A 408 -5.95 -0.87 11.40
CA PHE A 408 -6.03 0.45 12.03
C PHE A 408 -5.30 1.50 11.18
N LEU A 409 -5.69 2.76 11.34
CA LEU A 409 -5.06 3.89 10.65
C LEU A 409 -3.88 4.46 11.44
N THR A 410 -4.11 4.82 12.71
CA THR A 410 -3.13 5.55 13.53
C THR A 410 -2.94 4.95 14.92
N ASP A 411 -4.03 4.70 15.65
CA ASP A 411 -3.99 4.14 17.00
C ASP A 411 -4.21 2.60 16.99
N PRO A 412 -3.23 1.79 17.43
CA PRO A 412 -3.36 0.35 17.47
C PRO A 412 -4.09 -0.18 18.73
N ASN A 413 -4.42 0.65 19.71
CA ASN A 413 -4.87 0.19 21.05
C ASN A 413 -6.08 -0.77 20.99
N GLU A 414 -7.16 -0.40 20.30
CA GLU A 414 -8.36 -1.25 20.18
C GLU A 414 -8.08 -2.52 19.37
N ALA A 415 -7.27 -2.43 18.31
CA ALA A 415 -6.87 -3.57 17.50
C ALA A 415 -6.10 -4.61 18.35
N ILE A 416 -5.16 -4.16 19.18
CA ILE A 416 -4.39 -5.03 20.11
C ILE A 416 -5.30 -5.65 21.17
N LYS A 417 -6.25 -4.88 21.74
CA LYS A 417 -7.24 -5.44 22.68
C LYS A 417 -8.08 -6.54 22.03
N ASN A 418 -8.47 -6.38 20.76
CA ASN A 418 -9.21 -7.41 20.04
C ASN A 418 -8.38 -8.68 19.81
N LEU A 419 -7.09 -8.55 19.47
CA LEU A 419 -6.18 -9.72 19.40
C LEU A 419 -6.15 -10.49 20.72
N LYS A 420 -6.06 -9.78 21.85
CA LYS A 420 -6.11 -10.38 23.19
C LYS A 420 -7.43 -11.09 23.47
N ARG A 421 -8.56 -10.48 23.10
CA ARG A 421 -9.90 -11.07 23.29
C ARG A 421 -10.07 -12.37 22.50
N GLN A 422 -9.41 -12.48 21.34
CA GLN A 422 -9.44 -13.67 20.48
C GLN A 422 -8.36 -14.71 20.82
N ASP A 423 -7.61 -14.52 21.91
CA ASP A 423 -6.46 -15.37 22.31
C ASP A 423 -5.48 -15.62 21.15
N ALA A 424 -5.19 -14.58 20.36
CA ALA A 424 -4.25 -14.67 19.24
C ALA A 424 -2.81 -14.81 19.75
N ARG A 425 -2.19 -15.97 19.50
CA ARG A 425 -0.84 -16.31 19.97
C ARG A 425 0.25 -16.10 18.93
N ILE A 426 -0.03 -16.40 17.67
CA ILE A 426 0.88 -16.18 16.54
C ILE A 426 0.35 -14.99 15.74
N VAL A 427 1.05 -13.86 15.77
CA VAL A 427 0.58 -12.60 15.18
C VAL A 427 1.52 -12.13 14.09
N ILE A 428 0.96 -11.80 12.93
CA ILE A 428 1.68 -11.27 11.78
C ILE A 428 1.41 -9.77 11.68
N GLY A 429 2.43 -8.96 11.99
CA GLY A 429 2.39 -7.50 11.99
C GLY A 429 2.91 -6.90 10.69
N LEU A 430 2.10 -6.06 10.04
CA LEU A 430 2.45 -5.36 8.79
C LEU A 430 2.16 -3.86 8.91
N PHE A 431 3.20 -3.08 9.17
CA PHE A 431 3.10 -1.64 9.39
C PHE A 431 4.47 -0.98 9.20
N ASN A 432 4.52 0.36 9.16
CA ASN A 432 5.77 1.11 9.12
C ASN A 432 6.45 1.18 10.49
N VAL A 433 7.76 1.48 10.52
CA VAL A 433 8.60 1.43 11.74
C VAL A 433 8.10 2.34 12.88
N ALA A 434 7.58 3.53 12.57
CA ALA A 434 7.02 4.44 13.58
C ALA A 434 5.76 3.86 14.23
N VAL A 435 4.91 3.19 13.43
CA VAL A 435 3.72 2.50 13.91
C VAL A 435 4.08 1.23 14.67
N ALA A 436 5.14 0.53 14.25
CA ALA A 436 5.66 -0.65 14.94
C ALA A 436 5.99 -0.35 16.40
N ARG A 437 6.61 0.79 16.70
CA ARG A 437 6.94 1.18 18.09
C ARG A 437 5.68 1.41 18.93
N ARG A 438 4.65 2.04 18.35
CA ARG A 438 3.35 2.23 19.03
C ARG A 438 2.67 0.90 19.31
N VAL A 439 2.65 0.00 18.32
CA VAL A 439 2.15 -1.37 18.46
C VAL A 439 2.88 -2.10 19.58
N LEU A 440 4.21 -2.06 19.59
CA LEU A 440 5.03 -2.77 20.57
C LEU A 440 4.80 -2.25 22.01
N CYS A 441 4.65 -0.95 22.18
CA CYS A 441 4.28 -0.36 23.47
C CYS A 441 2.89 -0.84 23.95
N GLU A 442 1.92 -0.98 23.05
CA GLU A 442 0.61 -1.55 23.39
C GLU A 442 0.66 -3.06 23.66
N VAL A 443 1.51 -3.81 22.94
CA VAL A 443 1.81 -5.23 23.22
C VAL A 443 2.33 -5.41 24.64
N TYR A 444 3.24 -4.55 25.09
CA TYR A 444 3.74 -4.52 26.46
C TYR A 444 2.60 -4.28 27.46
N LYS A 445 1.85 -3.19 27.30
CA LYS A 445 0.76 -2.79 28.20
C LYS A 445 -0.32 -3.87 28.32
N GLN A 446 -0.62 -4.55 27.21
CA GLN A 446 -1.63 -5.61 27.17
C GLN A 446 -1.09 -6.99 27.57
N LYS A 447 0.22 -7.14 27.80
CA LYS A 447 0.93 -8.38 28.14
C LYS A 447 0.78 -9.48 27.08
N LEU A 448 0.87 -9.10 25.80
CA LEU A 448 0.84 -10.01 24.64
C LEU A 448 2.24 -10.40 24.16
N TYR A 449 3.15 -10.67 25.09
CA TYR A 449 4.55 -11.05 24.81
C TYR A 449 4.99 -12.18 25.75
N GLY A 450 6.18 -12.74 25.52
CA GLY A 450 6.76 -13.81 26.33
C GLY A 450 6.48 -15.22 25.77
N LYS A 451 6.58 -16.24 26.63
CA LYS A 451 6.59 -17.68 26.24
C LYS A 451 5.39 -18.20 25.43
N SER A 452 4.29 -17.44 25.41
CA SER A 452 3.02 -17.87 24.83
C SER A 452 2.66 -17.14 23.53
N TYR A 453 3.48 -16.16 23.11
CA TYR A 453 3.19 -15.29 21.98
C TYR A 453 4.39 -15.23 21.04
N VAL A 454 4.12 -15.24 19.74
CA VAL A 454 5.11 -15.03 18.69
C VAL A 454 4.62 -13.91 17.80
N TRP A 455 5.49 -12.92 17.59
CA TRP A 455 5.24 -11.81 16.69
C TRP A 455 6.14 -11.94 15.46
N PHE A 456 5.55 -11.79 14.28
CA PHE A 456 6.27 -11.52 13.06
C PHE A 456 6.24 -10.02 12.79
N PHE A 457 7.42 -9.42 12.68
CA PHE A 457 7.62 -8.08 12.18
C PHE A 457 8.30 -8.11 10.80
N ILE A 458 8.34 -6.97 10.14
CA ILE A 458 9.07 -6.82 8.89
C ILE A 458 10.55 -6.59 9.21
N GLY A 459 11.46 -7.24 8.48
CA GLY A 459 12.90 -7.23 8.80
C GLY A 459 13.72 -6.03 8.31
N TRP A 460 13.16 -5.14 7.48
CA TRP A 460 13.91 -3.99 6.94
C TRP A 460 14.14 -2.85 7.95
N TYR A 461 13.72 -3.01 9.20
CA TYR A 461 13.94 -2.01 10.24
C TYR A 461 15.40 -2.02 10.73
N GLU A 462 15.88 -0.90 11.24
CA GLU A 462 17.19 -0.81 11.88
C GLU A 462 17.27 -1.72 13.12
N ASP A 463 18.43 -2.34 13.42
CA ASP A 463 18.59 -3.32 14.52
C ASP A 463 18.01 -2.87 15.87
N ASN A 464 18.07 -1.59 16.19
CA ASN A 464 17.61 -1.02 17.46
C ASN A 464 16.36 -0.13 17.32
N TRP A 465 15.53 -0.39 16.29
CA TRP A 465 14.37 0.44 15.95
C TRP A 465 13.36 0.61 17.10
N PHE A 466 13.29 -0.35 18.03
CA PHE A 466 12.37 -0.35 19.18
C PHE A 466 12.89 0.46 20.38
N GLU A 467 14.13 0.96 20.32
CA GLU A 467 14.76 1.77 21.37
C GLU A 467 14.83 3.26 21.01
N SER A 468 14.78 3.58 19.72
CA SER A 468 14.97 4.93 19.20
C SER A 468 13.65 5.71 19.05
N ASN A 469 13.76 7.05 19.01
CA ASN A 469 12.67 8.00 18.74
C ASN A 469 11.43 7.94 19.66
N LEU A 470 11.47 7.22 20.78
CA LEU A 470 10.31 7.04 21.67
C LEU A 470 9.73 8.37 22.18
N GLU A 471 10.60 9.29 22.65
CA GLU A 471 10.17 10.60 23.15
C GLU A 471 9.65 11.50 22.03
N ALA A 472 10.34 11.55 20.89
CA ALA A 472 9.97 12.36 19.74
C ALA A 472 8.61 11.95 19.13
N GLU A 473 8.26 10.67 19.23
CA GLU A 473 7.00 10.11 18.72
C GLU A 473 5.87 10.08 19.78
N GLY A 474 6.14 10.55 21.00
CA GLY A 474 5.17 10.61 22.09
C GLY A 474 4.77 9.24 22.66
N ILE A 475 5.70 8.26 22.64
CA ILE A 475 5.42 6.89 23.07
C ILE A 475 5.58 6.77 24.60
N ASN A 476 4.51 6.36 25.27
CA ASN A 476 4.44 6.22 26.72
C ASN A 476 4.89 4.82 27.21
N CYS A 477 6.09 4.39 26.79
CA CYS A 477 6.79 3.19 27.26
C CYS A 477 8.29 3.46 27.37
N THR A 478 8.96 2.88 28.35
CA THR A 478 10.42 2.98 28.51
C THR A 478 11.16 1.99 27.60
N VAL A 479 12.45 2.23 27.32
CA VAL A 479 13.29 1.32 26.50
C VAL A 479 13.30 -0.11 27.05
N GLU A 480 13.34 -0.28 28.38
CA GLU A 480 13.31 -1.60 29.01
C GLU A 480 11.98 -2.33 28.80
N GLU A 481 10.87 -1.61 28.74
CA GLU A 481 9.56 -2.17 28.46
C GLU A 481 9.43 -2.59 26.99
N MET A 482 9.98 -1.77 26.10
CA MET A 482 10.06 -2.06 24.66
C MET A 482 10.92 -3.30 24.40
N ARG A 483 12.11 -3.39 24.99
CA ARG A 483 13.00 -4.57 24.91
C ARG A 483 12.29 -5.85 25.34
N LYS A 484 11.59 -5.81 26.48
CA LYS A 484 10.82 -6.96 26.98
C LYS A 484 9.72 -7.41 26.03
N ALA A 485 9.03 -6.47 25.38
CA ALA A 485 7.98 -6.80 24.43
C ALA A 485 8.52 -7.26 23.07
N ALA A 486 9.68 -6.78 22.64
CA ALA A 486 10.33 -7.19 21.40
C ALA A 486 10.97 -8.57 21.49
N GLU A 487 11.43 -8.99 22.67
CA GLU A 487 12.22 -10.22 22.83
C GLU A 487 11.54 -11.46 22.22
N GLY A 488 12.30 -12.19 21.39
CA GLY A 488 11.87 -13.44 20.76
C GLY A 488 11.03 -13.30 19.49
N HIS A 489 10.73 -12.08 19.03
CA HIS A 489 10.01 -11.88 17.76
C HIS A 489 10.82 -12.35 16.55
N LEU A 490 10.11 -12.74 15.49
CA LEU A 490 10.67 -13.15 14.22
C LEU A 490 10.57 -12.02 13.20
N THR A 491 11.57 -11.92 12.33
CA THR A 491 11.54 -11.03 11.17
C THR A 491 11.68 -11.82 9.89
N THR A 492 11.02 -11.33 8.83
CA THR A 492 11.22 -11.81 7.47
C THR A 492 11.49 -10.62 6.57
N GLU A 493 12.54 -10.69 5.77
CA GLU A 493 12.88 -9.64 4.81
C GLU A 493 13.50 -10.20 3.53
N ALA A 494 13.34 -9.49 2.41
CA ALA A 494 14.04 -9.83 1.19
C ALA A 494 15.45 -9.23 1.24
N LEU A 495 16.45 -9.99 0.82
CA LEU A 495 17.83 -9.51 0.83
C LEU A 495 18.03 -8.34 -0.14
N MET A 496 18.39 -7.19 0.41
CA MET A 496 18.76 -5.98 -0.35
C MET A 496 20.27 -5.77 -0.44
N TRP A 497 21.04 -6.48 0.38
CA TRP A 497 22.51 -6.44 0.42
C TRP A 497 23.08 -7.84 0.21
N ASN A 498 24.15 -7.92 -0.57
CA ASN A 498 24.86 -9.18 -0.76
C ASN A 498 25.51 -9.62 0.56
N GLN A 499 25.12 -10.80 1.05
CA GLN A 499 25.61 -11.38 2.29
C GLN A 499 27.05 -11.91 2.18
N GLU A 500 27.51 -12.19 0.95
CA GLU A 500 28.89 -12.62 0.69
C GLU A 500 29.84 -11.40 0.68
N LYS A 501 30.22 -10.90 1.87
CA LYS A 501 30.98 -9.64 2.04
C LYS A 501 32.27 -9.53 1.22
N ASN A 502 32.95 -10.64 0.98
CA ASN A 502 34.22 -10.69 0.24
C ASN A 502 34.06 -10.93 -1.27
N LYS A 503 32.84 -11.09 -1.76
CA LYS A 503 32.59 -11.39 -3.17
C LYS A 503 32.63 -10.12 -4.00
N THR A 504 33.52 -10.11 -4.99
CA THR A 504 33.57 -9.06 -6.00
C THR A 504 32.38 -9.19 -6.95
N THR A 505 31.71 -8.08 -7.19
CA THR A 505 30.51 -7.99 -8.05
C THR A 505 30.89 -7.53 -9.47
N ILE A 506 29.91 -7.40 -10.36
CA ILE A 506 30.12 -6.93 -11.75
C ILE A 506 30.83 -5.57 -11.83
N SER A 507 30.62 -4.70 -10.83
CA SER A 507 31.27 -3.39 -10.77
C SER A 507 32.76 -3.48 -10.43
N GLY A 508 33.23 -4.62 -9.91
CA GLY A 508 34.57 -4.75 -9.33
C GLY A 508 34.63 -4.39 -7.84
N LEU A 509 33.51 -3.97 -7.26
CA LEU A 509 33.40 -3.66 -5.83
C LEU A 509 32.81 -4.85 -5.06
N THR A 510 33.16 -4.95 -3.77
CA THR A 510 32.40 -5.75 -2.81
C THR A 510 31.31 -4.90 -2.15
N ALA A 511 30.32 -5.54 -1.51
CA ALA A 511 29.26 -4.83 -0.81
C ALA A 511 29.80 -3.89 0.30
N GLU A 512 30.85 -4.30 1.01
CA GLU A 512 31.51 -3.48 2.05
C GLU A 512 32.22 -2.25 1.45
N HIS A 513 32.90 -2.41 0.31
CA HIS A 513 33.54 -1.27 -0.36
C HIS A 513 32.51 -0.28 -0.90
N PHE A 514 31.40 -0.78 -1.44
CA PHE A 514 30.28 0.07 -1.83
C PHE A 514 29.70 0.82 -0.64
N GLN A 515 29.48 0.14 0.49
CA GLN A 515 28.96 0.75 1.72
C GLN A 515 29.84 1.92 2.18
N LYS A 516 31.16 1.70 2.30
CA LYS A 516 32.13 2.75 2.68
C LYS A 516 32.10 3.94 1.72
N ARG A 517 31.95 3.68 0.41
CA ARG A 517 31.88 4.75 -0.60
C ARG A 517 30.58 5.54 -0.49
N LEU A 518 29.45 4.85 -0.25
CA LEU A 518 28.15 5.47 -0.04
C LEU A 518 28.15 6.34 1.23
N ASP A 519 28.69 5.83 2.33
CA ASP A 519 28.81 6.57 3.60
C ASP A 519 29.61 7.85 3.44
N ALA A 520 30.73 7.79 2.71
CA ALA A 520 31.56 8.94 2.41
C ALA A 520 30.82 9.97 1.53
N SER A 521 30.05 9.52 0.53
CA SER A 521 29.25 10.41 -0.33
C SER A 521 28.09 11.07 0.40
N LEU A 522 27.47 10.35 1.35
CA LEU A 522 26.36 10.85 2.16
C LEU A 522 26.79 11.68 3.36
N LYS A 523 28.10 11.72 3.67
CA LYS A 523 28.66 12.39 4.87
C LYS A 523 27.96 11.92 6.15
N VAL A 524 27.81 10.60 6.30
CA VAL A 524 27.16 10.00 7.46
C VAL A 524 28.03 10.23 8.70
N ASP A 525 27.71 11.27 9.48
CA ASP A 525 28.30 11.50 10.78
C ASP A 525 27.50 10.75 11.85
N SER A 526 28.17 9.97 12.71
CA SER A 526 27.60 9.42 13.95
C SER A 526 26.41 8.44 13.80
N GLY A 527 26.46 7.56 12.79
CA GLY A 527 25.64 6.32 12.77
C GLY A 527 24.14 6.50 12.50
N ARG A 528 23.72 7.69 12.05
CA ARG A 528 22.33 7.94 11.61
C ARG A 528 22.27 7.91 10.09
N TYR A 529 21.65 6.85 9.55
CA TYR A 529 21.51 6.68 8.11
C TYR A 529 20.28 7.44 7.59
N PRO A 530 20.33 8.03 6.39
CA PRO A 530 19.16 8.64 5.79
C PRO A 530 18.15 7.58 5.32
N GLU A 531 16.90 7.97 5.17
CA GLU A 531 15.87 7.11 4.59
C GLU A 531 16.27 6.65 3.17
N GLY A 532 15.93 5.42 2.81
CA GLY A 532 16.34 4.79 1.55
C GLY A 532 17.76 4.24 1.51
N TYR A 533 18.53 4.34 2.62
CA TYR A 533 19.86 3.74 2.71
C TYR A 533 19.86 2.21 2.48
N PRO A 534 18.94 1.43 3.09
CA PRO A 534 18.84 -0.01 2.82
C PRO A 534 18.63 -0.36 1.35
N GLU A 535 17.89 0.47 0.61
CA GLU A 535 17.53 0.28 -0.79
C GLU A 535 18.57 0.82 -1.79
N ALA A 536 19.60 1.53 -1.32
CA ALA A 536 20.62 2.12 -2.17
C ALA A 536 21.32 1.12 -3.12
N PRO A 537 21.66 -0.12 -2.70
CA PRO A 537 22.17 -1.15 -3.60
C PRO A 537 21.22 -1.49 -4.76
N LEU A 538 19.90 -1.40 -4.54
CA LEU A 538 18.88 -1.72 -5.55
C LEU A 538 18.87 -0.68 -6.67
N ALA A 539 19.07 0.59 -6.33
CA ALA A 539 19.22 1.69 -7.28
C ALA A 539 20.56 1.62 -8.03
N TYR A 540 21.64 1.25 -7.34
CA TYR A 540 22.94 1.00 -7.97
C TYR A 540 22.85 -0.12 -9.00
N ASP A 541 22.28 -1.26 -8.61
CA ASP A 541 22.13 -2.43 -9.48
C ASP A 541 21.10 -2.19 -10.60
N ALA A 542 20.12 -1.31 -10.41
CA ALA A 542 19.19 -0.93 -11.49
C ALA A 542 19.92 -0.28 -12.67
N VAL A 543 20.88 0.61 -12.41
CA VAL A 543 21.69 1.25 -13.47
C VAL A 543 22.60 0.23 -14.15
N TRP A 544 23.18 -0.70 -13.40
CA TRP A 544 23.96 -1.81 -13.96
C TRP A 544 23.10 -2.73 -14.85
N ALA A 545 21.88 -3.07 -14.41
CA ALA A 545 20.95 -3.88 -15.20
C ALA A 545 20.64 -3.20 -16.55
N VAL A 546 20.38 -1.88 -16.53
CA VAL A 546 20.18 -1.08 -17.74
C VAL A 546 21.39 -1.11 -18.66
N ALA A 547 22.59 -0.91 -18.13
CA ALA A 547 23.82 -0.92 -18.94
C ALA A 547 24.07 -2.28 -19.60
N LEU A 548 23.88 -3.38 -18.86
CA LEU A 548 24.03 -4.74 -19.37
C LEU A 548 22.95 -5.08 -20.42
N ALA A 549 21.71 -4.64 -20.20
CA ALA A 549 20.65 -4.80 -21.19
C ALA A 549 20.92 -4.02 -22.47
N PHE A 550 21.44 -2.79 -22.38
CA PHE A 550 21.86 -2.03 -23.56
C PHE A 550 23.01 -2.69 -24.31
N ASN A 551 24.01 -3.24 -23.62
CA ASN A 551 25.08 -4.01 -24.25
C ASN A 551 24.53 -5.19 -25.06
N LYS A 552 23.68 -6.03 -24.45
CA LYS A 552 23.00 -7.14 -25.15
C LYS A 552 22.15 -6.67 -26.32
N THR A 553 21.47 -5.53 -26.17
CA THR A 553 20.64 -4.95 -27.23
C THR A 553 21.50 -4.48 -28.40
N MET A 554 22.67 -3.87 -28.13
CA MET A 554 23.60 -3.42 -29.18
C MET A 554 24.08 -4.58 -30.05
N GLU A 555 24.38 -5.72 -29.44
CA GLU A 555 24.79 -6.93 -30.16
C GLU A 555 23.71 -7.37 -31.16
N LYS A 556 22.46 -7.50 -30.70
CA LYS A 556 21.34 -7.88 -31.57
C LYS A 556 21.00 -6.84 -32.63
N LEU A 557 20.97 -5.55 -32.28
CA LEU A 557 20.67 -4.48 -33.24
C LEU A 557 21.75 -4.38 -34.32
N SER A 558 23.01 -4.67 -34.01
CA SER A 558 24.09 -4.69 -35.00
C SER A 558 23.86 -5.72 -36.10
N GLN A 559 23.29 -6.89 -35.77
CA GLN A 559 22.92 -7.93 -36.73
C GLN A 559 21.78 -7.47 -37.66
N MET A 560 20.93 -6.54 -37.18
CA MET A 560 19.84 -5.92 -37.94
C MET A 560 20.24 -4.63 -38.67
N GLY A 561 21.52 -4.23 -38.59
CA GLY A 561 22.00 -2.96 -39.16
C GLY A 561 21.42 -1.71 -38.48
N ARG A 562 20.95 -1.82 -37.23
CA ARG A 562 20.36 -0.72 -36.43
C ARG A 562 21.24 -0.36 -35.24
N LYS A 563 21.00 0.82 -34.66
CA LYS A 563 21.70 1.30 -33.46
C LYS A 563 20.70 1.72 -32.39
N LEU A 564 21.14 1.74 -31.13
CA LEU A 564 20.34 2.28 -30.02
C LEU A 564 19.98 3.77 -30.22
N GLU A 565 20.82 4.50 -30.97
CA GLU A 565 20.61 5.90 -31.33
C GLU A 565 19.35 6.12 -32.19
N ASP A 566 18.92 5.09 -32.92
CA ASP A 566 17.77 5.14 -33.82
C ASP A 566 16.44 5.00 -33.05
N PHE A 567 16.50 4.94 -31.72
CA PHE A 567 15.32 4.87 -30.87
C PHE A 567 14.51 6.17 -30.91
N ASN A 568 13.21 6.01 -31.03
CA ASN A 568 12.21 7.03 -30.77
C ASN A 568 10.99 6.35 -30.12
N TYR A 569 10.07 7.13 -29.57
CA TYR A 569 8.94 6.58 -28.81
C TYR A 569 7.90 5.82 -29.64
N THR A 570 7.99 5.83 -30.98
CA THR A 570 7.12 5.02 -31.85
C THR A 570 7.79 3.74 -32.33
N ASN A 571 9.11 3.59 -32.11
CA ASN A 571 9.90 2.46 -32.58
C ASN A 571 9.79 1.27 -31.63
N LYS A 572 8.76 0.46 -31.84
CA LYS A 572 8.52 -0.76 -31.06
C LYS A 572 9.63 -1.81 -31.21
N ILE A 573 10.31 -1.89 -32.36
CA ILE A 573 11.35 -2.91 -32.61
C ILE A 573 12.51 -2.76 -31.61
N ILE A 574 13.03 -1.54 -31.45
CA ILE A 574 14.12 -1.30 -30.49
C ILE A 574 13.62 -1.47 -29.05
N ALA A 575 12.39 -1.04 -28.76
CA ALA A 575 11.79 -1.24 -27.45
C ALA A 575 11.66 -2.73 -27.07
N ASP A 576 11.20 -3.57 -27.99
CA ASP A 576 11.03 -5.01 -27.78
C ASP A 576 12.39 -5.72 -27.58
N GLU A 577 13.45 -5.26 -28.25
CA GLU A 577 14.81 -5.78 -28.02
C GLU A 577 15.38 -5.34 -26.67
N ILE A 578 15.18 -4.09 -26.26
CA ILE A 578 15.56 -3.64 -24.91
C ILE A 578 14.78 -4.43 -23.86
N TYR A 579 13.48 -4.67 -24.08
CA TYR A 579 12.64 -5.45 -23.17
C TYR A 579 13.16 -6.88 -23.03
N SER A 580 13.46 -7.54 -24.15
CA SER A 580 14.01 -8.90 -24.18
C SER A 580 15.38 -8.98 -23.53
N ALA A 581 16.22 -7.96 -23.73
CA ALA A 581 17.51 -7.86 -23.07
C ALA A 581 17.37 -7.66 -21.56
N MET A 582 16.46 -6.81 -21.10
CA MET A 582 16.14 -6.62 -19.69
C MET A 582 15.64 -7.91 -19.05
N ALA A 583 14.66 -8.59 -19.67
CA ALA A 583 14.10 -9.84 -19.16
C ALA A 583 15.16 -10.95 -19.00
N SER A 584 16.13 -11.03 -19.93
CA SER A 584 17.23 -12.01 -19.86
C SER A 584 18.43 -11.57 -19.01
N THR A 585 18.38 -10.38 -18.38
CA THR A 585 19.51 -9.85 -17.62
C THR A 585 19.65 -10.54 -16.28
N GLN A 586 20.83 -11.12 -16.06
CA GLN A 586 21.22 -11.74 -14.81
C GLN A 586 22.69 -11.44 -14.52
N PHE A 587 23.00 -11.00 -13.30
CA PHE A 587 24.37 -10.76 -12.85
C PHE A 587 24.48 -10.78 -11.32
N MET A 588 25.71 -10.76 -10.81
CA MET A 588 26.00 -10.56 -9.39
C MET A 588 26.28 -9.08 -9.13
N GLY A 589 25.34 -8.40 -8.48
CA GLY A 589 25.41 -6.98 -8.10
C GLY A 589 25.70 -6.79 -6.61
N ILE A 590 25.65 -5.52 -6.17
CA ILE A 590 25.88 -5.15 -4.76
C ILE A 590 24.77 -5.70 -3.85
N SER A 591 23.55 -5.77 -4.37
CA SER A 591 22.39 -6.33 -3.68
C SER A 591 22.30 -7.86 -3.77
N GLY A 592 23.28 -8.52 -4.39
CA GLY A 592 23.32 -9.97 -4.60
C GLY A 592 23.01 -10.36 -6.05
N ARG A 593 22.48 -11.57 -6.25
CA ARG A 593 22.06 -12.00 -7.59
C ARG A 593 20.86 -11.13 -8.03
N VAL A 594 20.98 -10.52 -9.20
CA VAL A 594 19.91 -9.74 -9.84
C VAL A 594 19.42 -10.55 -11.02
N ALA A 595 18.14 -10.88 -11.02
CA ALA A 595 17.40 -11.52 -12.10
C ALA A 595 15.92 -11.13 -11.96
N PHE A 596 15.20 -11.10 -13.09
CA PHE A 596 13.79 -10.72 -13.11
C PHE A 596 12.92 -11.91 -13.48
N SER A 597 11.78 -12.05 -12.81
CA SER A 597 10.76 -13.05 -13.17
C SER A 597 10.19 -12.73 -14.54
N SER A 598 10.14 -13.73 -15.42
CA SER A 598 9.45 -13.62 -16.71
C SER A 598 7.94 -13.42 -16.51
N GLU A 599 7.38 -13.96 -15.43
CA GLU A 599 5.94 -13.91 -15.15
C GLU A 599 5.51 -12.55 -14.61
N THR A 600 6.24 -11.95 -13.67
CA THR A 600 5.80 -10.71 -12.99
C THR A 600 6.68 -9.49 -13.24
N GLY A 601 7.96 -9.69 -13.61
CA GLY A 601 8.94 -8.60 -13.75
C GLY A 601 9.57 -8.16 -12.44
N ASP A 602 9.21 -8.85 -11.36
CA ASP A 602 9.78 -8.66 -10.04
C ASP A 602 11.20 -9.21 -10.00
N ARG A 603 12.00 -8.65 -9.09
CA ARG A 603 13.28 -9.26 -8.75
C ARG A 603 13.06 -10.59 -8.06
N ILE A 604 13.78 -11.61 -8.53
CA ILE A 604 13.94 -12.88 -7.83
C ILE A 604 14.95 -12.67 -6.70
N ALA A 605 14.51 -12.81 -5.45
CA ALA A 605 15.32 -12.57 -4.26
C ALA A 605 15.11 -13.65 -3.20
N LEU A 606 16.18 -13.94 -2.44
CA LEU A 606 16.08 -14.79 -1.25
C LEU A 606 15.46 -14.00 -0.10
N THR A 607 14.66 -14.67 0.72
CA THR A 607 14.16 -14.12 1.98
C THR A 607 15.07 -14.57 3.13
N GLN A 608 15.47 -13.65 3.99
CA GLN A 608 16.17 -13.92 5.25
C GLN A 608 15.15 -14.01 6.39
N VAL A 609 15.42 -14.91 7.34
CA VAL A 609 14.64 -15.07 8.57
C VAL A 609 15.54 -14.85 9.76
N GLU A 610 15.13 -14.00 10.68
CA GLU A 610 15.88 -13.71 11.91
C GLU A 610 14.98 -13.76 13.14
N GLN A 611 15.61 -13.86 14.30
CA GLN A 611 14.96 -13.74 15.59
C GLN A 611 15.73 -12.77 16.48
N LEU A 612 15.01 -11.93 17.22
CA LEU A 612 15.61 -11.15 18.30
C LEU A 612 15.88 -12.05 19.51
N ILE A 613 17.15 -12.29 19.82
CA ILE A 613 17.61 -13.12 20.95
C ILE A 613 18.60 -12.30 21.79
N ASP A 614 18.29 -12.12 23.08
CA ASP A 614 19.10 -11.33 24.01
C ASP A 614 19.39 -9.91 23.47
N GLY A 615 18.39 -9.29 22.85
CA GLY A 615 18.49 -7.96 22.24
C GLY A 615 19.30 -7.88 20.93
N LYS A 616 19.64 -9.00 20.28
CA LYS A 616 20.36 -9.02 18.99
C LYS A 616 19.63 -9.87 17.96
N TYR A 617 19.59 -9.41 16.71
CA TYR A 617 19.08 -10.23 15.62
C TYR A 617 20.06 -11.36 15.30
N VAL A 618 19.52 -12.58 15.29
CA VAL A 618 20.23 -13.80 14.94
C VAL A 618 19.58 -14.39 13.70
N VAL A 619 20.36 -14.49 12.62
CA VAL A 619 19.92 -15.13 11.37
C VAL A 619 19.64 -16.62 11.63
N LEU A 620 18.40 -17.02 11.36
CA LEU A 620 17.93 -18.40 11.51
C LEU A 620 18.03 -19.19 10.20
N GLY A 621 17.91 -18.52 9.06
CA GLY A 621 17.94 -19.20 7.76
C GLY A 621 17.61 -18.31 6.57
N TYR A 622 17.66 -18.92 5.39
CA TYR A 622 17.33 -18.31 4.11
C TYR A 622 16.32 -19.16 3.36
N HIS A 623 15.35 -18.51 2.72
CA HIS A 623 14.33 -19.16 1.91
C HIS A 623 14.44 -18.71 0.46
N ASP A 624 14.65 -19.68 -0.43
CA ASP A 624 14.52 -19.48 -1.87
C ASP A 624 13.07 -19.77 -2.28
N THR A 625 12.32 -18.72 -2.60
CA THR A 625 10.88 -18.82 -2.89
C THR A 625 10.58 -19.41 -4.25
N GLU A 626 11.52 -19.36 -5.19
CA GLU A 626 11.36 -19.96 -6.53
C GLU A 626 11.59 -21.46 -6.47
N MET A 627 12.59 -21.89 -5.69
CA MET A 627 12.91 -23.31 -5.50
C MET A 627 12.14 -23.96 -4.35
N ASP A 628 11.30 -23.20 -3.63
CA ASP A 628 10.63 -23.59 -2.39
C ASP A 628 11.57 -24.30 -1.39
N LYS A 629 12.77 -23.73 -1.21
CA LYS A 629 13.85 -24.36 -0.45
C LYS A 629 14.25 -23.51 0.75
N LEU A 630 13.90 -23.99 1.95
CA LEU A 630 14.32 -23.39 3.22
C LEU A 630 15.67 -23.98 3.68
N THR A 631 16.68 -23.13 3.77
CA THR A 631 17.96 -23.44 4.42
C THR A 631 17.89 -22.94 5.87
N TRP A 632 17.96 -23.85 6.84
CA TRP A 632 17.75 -23.54 8.26
C TRP A 632 18.95 -23.91 9.13
N TYR A 633 19.34 -23.01 10.05
CA TYR A 633 20.53 -23.16 10.88
C TYR A 633 20.26 -23.72 12.30
N ASN A 634 18.99 -23.93 12.68
CA ASN A 634 18.59 -24.42 14.00
C ASN A 634 19.16 -23.58 15.16
N ARG A 635 19.08 -22.24 15.03
CA ARG A 635 19.59 -21.26 16.02
C ARG A 635 18.49 -20.58 16.82
N GLU A 636 17.23 -20.92 16.55
CA GLU A 636 16.08 -20.35 17.23
C GLU A 636 16.13 -20.62 18.73
N ARG A 637 15.73 -19.63 19.52
CA ARG A 637 15.61 -19.73 20.97
C ARG A 637 14.24 -19.25 21.41
N TRP A 638 13.49 -20.15 22.03
CA TRP A 638 12.17 -19.83 22.56
C TRP A 638 12.22 -19.54 24.06
N ILE A 639 11.44 -18.56 24.50
CA ILE A 639 11.29 -18.24 25.91
C ILE A 639 10.62 -19.45 26.60
N GLY A 640 11.35 -20.11 27.51
CA GLY A 640 10.91 -21.33 28.17
C GLY A 640 11.33 -22.64 27.50
N GLY A 641 12.11 -22.58 26.41
CA GLY A 641 12.76 -23.75 25.80
C GLY A 641 11.87 -24.61 24.89
N GLU A 642 10.58 -24.29 24.78
CA GLU A 642 9.63 -24.97 23.89
C GLU A 642 9.06 -24.00 22.85
N ILE A 643 8.74 -24.51 21.66
CA ILE A 643 8.05 -23.76 20.61
C ILE A 643 6.67 -23.32 21.16
N PRO A 644 6.32 -22.03 21.12
CA PRO A 644 5.00 -21.56 21.54
C PRO A 644 3.88 -22.23 20.73
N HIS A 645 2.82 -22.64 21.41
CA HIS A 645 1.64 -23.22 20.75
C HIS A 645 0.70 -22.13 20.23
N ASP A 646 0.04 -22.41 19.12
CA ASP A 646 -0.97 -21.54 18.50
C ASP A 646 -2.33 -21.60 19.22
N THR A 647 -2.50 -22.56 20.12
CA THR A 647 -3.68 -22.75 20.98
C THR A 647 -3.25 -22.93 22.44
N PRO A 648 -4.12 -22.60 23.41
CA PRO A 648 -3.87 -22.96 24.81
C PRO A 648 -3.60 -24.46 24.93
N LYS A 649 -2.59 -24.85 25.71
CA LYS A 649 -2.47 -26.25 26.14
C LYS A 649 -3.75 -26.60 26.89
N ASP A 650 -4.55 -27.48 26.30
CA ASP A 650 -5.85 -27.89 26.81
C ASP A 650 -5.69 -28.42 28.26
N ALA A 651 -6.27 -27.71 29.23
CA ALA A 651 -6.23 -28.11 30.65
C ALA A 651 -6.94 -29.45 30.90
N SER A 652 -7.67 -29.96 29.91
CA SER A 652 -8.33 -31.27 29.88
C SER A 652 -7.34 -32.44 29.97
N TYR A 653 -6.08 -32.29 29.52
CA TYR A 653 -5.06 -33.34 29.68
C TYR A 653 -4.41 -33.37 31.07
N LEU A 654 -4.45 -32.26 31.84
CA LEU A 654 -3.99 -32.24 33.23
C LEU A 654 -5.03 -32.80 34.21
N ASN A 655 -6.30 -32.91 33.79
CA ASN A 655 -7.40 -33.45 34.61
C ASN A 655 -7.75 -34.92 34.34
N LEU A 656 -7.00 -35.63 33.49
CA LEU A 656 -7.17 -37.09 33.28
C LEU A 656 -6.48 -37.95 34.35
N LYS A 657 -5.90 -37.36 35.41
CA LYS A 657 -5.73 -38.08 36.68
C LYS A 657 -7.00 -37.94 37.51
N SER A 658 -8.01 -38.71 37.10
CA SER A 658 -9.27 -38.84 37.82
C SER A 658 -9.06 -39.17 39.31
N PRO A 659 -9.86 -38.58 40.23
CA PRO A 659 -9.86 -38.94 41.65
C PRO A 659 -10.24 -40.41 41.92
N TYR A 660 -10.75 -41.14 40.93
CA TYR A 660 -11.07 -42.57 41.04
C TYR A 660 -9.84 -43.46 41.29
N THR A 661 -8.63 -43.02 40.92
CA THR A 661 -7.41 -43.81 41.18
C THR A 661 -6.94 -43.75 42.64
N LYS A 662 -7.25 -42.65 43.36
CA LYS A 662 -6.93 -42.51 44.80
C LYS A 662 -7.96 -43.19 45.70
N THR A 663 -9.23 -43.21 45.31
CA THR A 663 -10.27 -43.93 46.07
C THR A 663 -10.18 -45.45 45.88
N ALA A 664 -9.83 -45.93 44.68
CA ALA A 664 -9.61 -47.35 44.43
C ALA A 664 -8.39 -47.91 45.19
N THR A 665 -7.30 -47.15 45.29
CA THR A 665 -6.12 -47.58 46.07
C THR A 665 -6.38 -47.58 47.58
N CYS A 666 -7.14 -46.62 48.12
CA CYS A 666 -7.58 -46.67 49.53
C CYS A 666 -8.50 -47.86 49.82
N LEU A 667 -9.45 -48.18 48.94
CA LEU A 667 -10.36 -49.31 49.14
C LEU A 667 -9.63 -50.66 49.07
N ILE A 668 -8.65 -50.81 48.19
CA ILE A 668 -7.83 -52.03 48.10
C ILE A 668 -6.96 -52.20 49.36
N VAL A 669 -6.36 -51.12 49.87
CA VAL A 669 -5.55 -51.17 51.10
C VAL A 669 -6.42 -51.51 52.31
N VAL A 670 -7.63 -50.96 52.41
CA VAL A 670 -8.59 -51.30 53.48
C VAL A 670 -9.07 -52.75 53.37
N PHE A 671 -9.34 -53.25 52.16
CA PHE A 671 -9.77 -54.63 51.95
C PHE A 671 -8.67 -55.64 52.26
N VAL A 672 -7.42 -55.33 51.92
CA VAL A 672 -6.24 -56.15 52.28
C VAL A 672 -5.99 -56.13 53.79
N PHE A 673 -6.19 -55.00 54.46
CA PHE A 673 -6.08 -54.92 55.92
C PHE A 673 -7.18 -55.70 56.65
N ILE A 674 -8.41 -55.66 56.15
CA ILE A 674 -9.54 -56.43 56.69
C ILE A 674 -9.31 -57.94 56.48
N LEU A 675 -8.80 -58.36 55.31
CA LEU A 675 -8.44 -59.75 55.06
C LEU A 675 -7.28 -60.22 55.95
N TYR A 676 -6.30 -59.36 56.24
CA TYR A 676 -5.18 -59.69 57.13
C TYR A 676 -5.60 -59.87 58.59
N ILE A 677 -6.58 -59.07 59.06
CA ILE A 677 -7.16 -59.21 60.41
C ILE A 677 -8.06 -60.46 60.52
N TRP A 678 -8.59 -60.98 59.41
CA TRP A 678 -9.42 -62.18 59.41
C TRP A 678 -8.61 -63.49 59.35
N ILE A 679 -7.32 -63.41 59.05
CA ILE A 679 -6.38 -64.56 58.91
C ILE A 679 -5.44 -64.70 60.12
N LEU A 680 -5.42 -63.72 61.03
CA LEU A 680 -4.82 -63.79 62.38
C LEU A 680 -5.89 -64.18 63.40
#